data_AF-A0A8H5AST3-F1
#
_entry.id   AF-A0A8H5AST3-F1
#
_cell.length_a   1.000
_cell.length_b   1.000
_cell.length_c   1.000
_cell.angle_alpha   90.00
_cell.angle_beta   90.00
_cell.angle_gamma   90.00
#
_symmetry.space_group_name_H-M   'P 1'
#
loop_
_entity.id
_entity.type
_entity.pdbx_description
1 polymer ?
#
loop_
_entity_poly.entity_id
_entity_poly.type
_entity_poly.pdbx_seq_one_letter_code
_entity_poly.pdbx_strand_id
1 'polypeptide(L)'
;MGGVVVDIPRVGCNMYLQALVWAFTPILFALSVTAQTATQWTDPLTNIPFWRYTDSSVDSTFGFLFPPLQPTSNEFIGIFTAPASSGWSGVSLGGAMRSNLLILGWLNGNSPVLSARYITAYAPPTAYSGPILTVLGTSGLNGTHQRIVYRCQNCTTWTGGAGGLNLNATPSFGFAVHGSIKPLTVNDPNSEIYRHTLAGQFTLNTANAHSSSYSTYLSQLQNAPPLAGGGPTTTTAAPLPTSTANSCPGAPAASYALTAASGWRVVPVLGRLSSPRGIAMDSQGHLIVVERNKGVTGHVLDANGCITSSKTIVQDNGPNHGIDFNPAGNKLFASSSDIAWVWDYDPVAMTASNKRTLVTGMNNNYHFTRTILISRKNPNLMVLTVGSNDNIDVASFQIGNGRASIKVFDWNALPTNGIPFNSTSYGQVMGYGLRNDVGVAEDRAGLIYSIENSLDNAYRMTNGQQRDVHINNPAEKVYRLGDPANPQKLFGGYPYCFTVWEAGDFTDKSFKVGDWFVQNPTGQYTDDWCNTNSVKPIALLPPHTAPLDMKFGLGTDSNMYASLHGSWNRQPPQGYKVTYTPGRFSASGEWSPTVDLAGTKSTYVDLLTNNRGEGGCASGCFRPVGLVFNPTGENLYVSSDTSGEVVMLKRNAGPVYNPGGGPVTTITSTPTTTTTTTTTTTTTTTTTQPAGPAQTLYGQCGGTGWSGPTACPANAVCSVINSYYSQCIPR
;
A
#
# COMPACT_ATOMS: atom_id res chain seq x y z
N MET A 1 10.68 -61.28 -36.48
CA MET A 1 11.96 -60.69 -36.95
C MET A 1 11.86 -59.19 -36.69
N GLY A 2 12.81 -58.51 -36.03
CA GLY A 2 14.11 -58.97 -35.54
C GLY A 2 15.20 -57.94 -35.85
N GLY A 3 15.08 -56.72 -35.31
CA GLY A 3 16.08 -55.66 -35.49
C GLY A 3 17.17 -55.72 -34.41
N VAL A 4 18.44 -55.76 -34.82
CA VAL A 4 19.59 -56.05 -33.94
C VAL A 4 20.83 -55.25 -34.36
N VAL A 5 21.12 -54.16 -33.61
CA VAL A 5 22.47 -53.61 -33.27
C VAL A 5 23.29 -53.12 -34.52
N VAL A 6 24.39 -52.34 -34.52
CA VAL A 6 25.45 -52.00 -33.55
C VAL A 6 25.91 -50.53 -33.68
N ASP A 7 26.51 -50.01 -32.61
CA ASP A 7 27.24 -48.73 -32.48
C ASP A 7 28.42 -48.53 -33.45
N ILE A 8 28.93 -47.29 -33.54
CA ILE A 8 30.29 -46.90 -33.09
C ILE A 8 30.54 -45.38 -33.31
N PRO A 9 31.17 -44.64 -32.36
CA PRO A 9 31.58 -43.24 -32.54
C PRO A 9 33.11 -43.04 -32.64
N ARG A 10 33.59 -42.00 -33.37
CA ARG A 10 34.58 -40.96 -32.93
C ARG A 10 35.33 -40.18 -34.05
N VAL A 11 35.43 -38.86 -33.80
CA VAL A 11 36.61 -37.95 -33.97
C VAL A 11 37.06 -37.44 -35.36
N GLY A 12 37.17 -36.10 -35.45
CA GLY A 12 38.16 -35.34 -36.24
C GLY A 12 37.59 -34.39 -37.32
N CYS A 13 38.24 -33.29 -37.73
CA CYS A 13 39.20 -32.38 -37.06
C CYS A 13 39.44 -31.13 -37.98
N ASN A 14 39.59 -29.91 -37.45
CA ASN A 14 40.63 -28.89 -37.79
C ASN A 14 40.26 -27.40 -37.60
N MET A 15 41.25 -26.65 -37.06
CA MET A 15 41.73 -25.29 -37.44
C MET A 15 40.74 -24.09 -37.48
N TYR A 16 41.13 -22.85 -37.17
CA TYR A 16 42.45 -22.23 -36.98
C TYR A 16 42.57 -21.46 -35.66
N LEU A 17 43.82 -21.23 -35.21
CA LEU A 17 44.16 -20.20 -34.23
C LEU A 17 45.47 -19.51 -34.67
N GLN A 18 45.55 -18.17 -34.53
CA GLN A 18 46.80 -17.41 -34.59
C GLN A 18 46.87 -16.47 -33.40
N ALA A 19 48.08 -16.15 -32.95
CA ALA A 19 48.35 -15.31 -31.79
C ALA A 19 49.43 -14.27 -32.12
N LEU A 20 49.33 -13.10 -31.51
CA LEU A 20 50.40 -12.11 -31.46
C LEU A 20 50.25 -11.29 -30.18
N VAL A 21 51.37 -11.01 -29.52
CA VAL A 21 51.43 -10.44 -28.17
C VAL A 21 52.08 -9.06 -28.22
N TRP A 22 51.47 -8.09 -27.56
CA TRP A 22 52.12 -6.85 -27.12
C TRP A 22 51.76 -6.57 -25.67
N ALA A 23 52.72 -6.09 -24.89
CA ALA A 23 52.60 -5.92 -23.44
C ALA A 23 52.18 -4.51 -23.04
N PHE A 24 51.48 -4.38 -21.91
CA PHE A 24 51.27 -3.11 -21.22
C PHE A 24 51.47 -3.28 -19.71
N THR A 25 52.35 -2.44 -19.14
CA THR A 25 52.66 -2.41 -17.71
C THR A 25 51.74 -1.43 -16.98
N PRO A 26 51.08 -1.80 -15.87
CA PRO A 26 50.25 -0.86 -15.11
C PRO A 26 51.13 0.08 -14.29
N ILE A 27 51.00 1.39 -14.53
CA ILE A 27 51.65 2.44 -13.73
C ILE A 27 50.83 2.69 -12.47
N LEU A 28 51.40 2.47 -11.29
CA LEU A 28 50.78 2.81 -10.01
C LEU A 28 51.11 4.27 -9.62
N PHE A 29 50.12 5.17 -9.70
CA PHE A 29 50.22 6.49 -9.08
C PHE A 29 49.72 6.44 -7.63
N ALA A 30 50.64 6.46 -6.69
CA ALA A 30 50.32 6.55 -5.26
C ALA A 30 50.11 8.01 -4.84
N LEU A 31 48.87 8.48 -4.84
CA LEU A 31 48.51 9.77 -4.23
C LEU A 31 48.42 9.61 -2.71
N SER A 32 49.36 10.22 -1.99
CA SER A 32 49.39 10.25 -0.52
C SER A 32 48.31 11.17 0.03
N VAL A 33 47.16 10.61 0.44
CA VAL A 33 46.07 11.35 1.08
C VAL A 33 46.47 11.72 2.51
N THR A 34 46.43 13.01 2.85
CA THR A 34 46.60 13.50 4.23
C THR A 34 45.34 13.24 5.05
N ALA A 35 45.49 12.63 6.23
CA ALA A 35 44.36 12.29 7.10
C ALA A 35 43.80 13.53 7.80
N GLN A 36 42.55 13.87 7.49
CA GLN A 36 41.85 15.00 8.09
C GLN A 36 41.58 14.74 9.58
N THR A 37 41.88 15.70 10.45
CA THR A 37 41.94 15.50 11.90
C THR A 37 41.41 16.72 12.66
N ALA A 38 40.63 16.50 13.71
CA ALA A 38 40.12 17.54 14.60
C ALA A 38 41.23 18.06 15.54
N THR A 39 41.21 19.37 15.84
CA THR A 39 42.17 20.04 16.73
C THR A 39 41.46 20.77 17.86
N GLN A 40 42.17 21.09 18.94
CA GLN A 40 41.60 21.86 20.04
C GLN A 40 41.28 23.30 19.59
N TRP A 41 40.08 23.77 19.90
CA TRP A 41 39.58 25.11 19.61
C TRP A 41 38.71 25.60 20.76
N THR A 42 39.01 26.81 21.26
CA THR A 42 38.18 27.47 22.27
C THR A 42 37.07 28.25 21.60
N ASP A 43 35.82 28.00 22.00
CA ASP A 43 34.66 28.71 21.50
C ASP A 43 34.66 30.17 21.97
N PRO A 44 34.80 31.18 21.09
CA PRO A 44 34.97 32.58 21.48
C PRO A 44 33.71 33.19 22.11
N LEU A 45 32.55 32.53 21.99
CA LEU A 45 31.29 32.98 22.59
C LEU A 45 31.13 32.53 24.06
N THR A 46 31.73 31.41 24.46
CA THR A 46 31.57 30.82 25.80
C THR A 46 32.87 30.60 26.56
N ASN A 47 34.02 30.76 25.88
CA ASN A 47 35.36 30.39 26.35
C ASN A 47 35.52 28.90 26.71
N ILE A 48 34.68 28.02 26.15
CA ILE A 48 34.73 26.57 26.39
C ILE A 48 35.64 25.90 25.35
N PRO A 49 36.61 25.06 25.76
CA PRO A 49 37.44 24.29 24.83
C PRO A 49 36.69 23.08 24.27
N PHE A 50 36.64 22.96 22.96
CA PHE A 50 36.18 21.79 22.21
C PHE A 50 37.33 21.20 21.38
N TRP A 51 37.23 19.94 21.00
CA TRP A 51 37.98 19.41 19.86
C TRP A 51 37.12 19.48 18.62
N ARG A 52 37.57 20.23 17.60
CA ARG A 52 36.76 20.63 16.45
C ARG A 52 37.46 20.29 15.13
N TYR A 53 36.68 19.77 14.19
CA TYR A 53 37.03 19.67 12.78
C TYR A 53 36.27 20.76 11.98
N THR A 54 36.91 21.25 10.92
CA THR A 54 36.40 22.29 10.02
C THR A 54 36.54 21.82 8.58
N ASP A 55 35.46 21.82 7.81
CA ASP A 55 35.49 21.75 6.35
C ASP A 55 35.31 23.16 5.77
N SER A 56 36.34 23.65 5.07
CA SER A 56 36.37 24.99 4.49
C SER A 56 35.68 25.12 3.12
N SER A 57 35.23 24.02 2.52
CA SER A 57 34.50 24.04 1.23
C SER A 57 33.01 24.34 1.40
N VAL A 58 32.47 24.14 2.60
CA VAL A 58 31.09 24.45 3.00
C VAL A 58 30.99 25.28 4.30
N ASP A 59 32.11 25.89 4.71
CA ASP A 59 32.27 26.72 5.93
C ASP A 59 31.59 26.11 7.18
N SER A 60 31.77 24.79 7.36
CA SER A 60 31.04 24.00 8.36
C SER A 60 31.99 23.36 9.37
N THR A 61 31.57 23.32 10.63
CA THR A 61 32.40 22.84 11.74
C THR A 61 31.65 21.92 12.69
N PHE A 62 32.39 20.96 13.25
CA PHE A 62 31.86 19.87 14.07
C PHE A 62 32.79 19.71 15.28
N GLY A 63 32.28 19.97 16.48
CA GLY A 63 33.06 19.98 17.72
C GLY A 63 32.49 19.09 18.82
N PHE A 64 33.38 18.57 19.67
CA PHE A 64 33.07 17.60 20.72
C PHE A 64 33.84 17.90 22.01
N LEU A 65 33.21 17.60 23.15
CA LEU A 65 33.76 17.74 24.49
C LEU A 65 33.13 16.65 25.38
N PHE A 66 33.95 15.86 26.07
CA PHE A 66 33.50 14.67 26.82
C PHE A 66 33.63 14.86 28.35
N PRO A 67 32.77 14.23 29.16
CA PRO A 67 32.94 14.14 30.62
C PRO A 67 34.24 13.38 30.96
N PRO A 68 34.77 13.47 32.19
CA PRO A 68 35.87 12.62 32.62
C PRO A 68 35.56 11.15 32.35
N LEU A 69 36.53 10.41 31.78
CA LEU A 69 36.31 9.02 31.38
C LEU A 69 36.02 8.15 32.60
N GLN A 70 34.90 7.42 32.54
CA GLN A 70 34.41 6.49 33.55
C GLN A 70 33.80 5.27 32.84
N PRO A 71 33.66 4.10 33.50
CA PRO A 71 33.02 2.92 32.93
C PRO A 71 31.57 3.16 32.46
N THR A 72 30.91 4.18 33.00
CA THR A 72 29.52 4.58 32.68
C THR A 72 29.44 5.81 31.75
N SER A 73 30.54 6.24 31.12
CA SER A 73 30.54 7.42 30.23
C SER A 73 29.69 7.18 28.98
N ASN A 74 28.43 7.60 29.04
CA ASN A 74 27.44 7.46 27.98
C ASN A 74 27.13 8.78 27.22
N GLU A 75 27.81 9.88 27.54
CA GLU A 75 27.45 11.22 27.07
C GLU A 75 28.61 12.11 26.59
N PHE A 76 28.27 13.17 25.85
CA PHE A 76 29.16 14.28 25.47
C PHE A 76 28.38 15.58 25.18
N ILE A 77 29.09 16.71 25.08
CA ILE A 77 28.57 17.96 24.50
C ILE A 77 29.09 18.05 23.06
N GLY A 78 28.17 18.24 22.11
CA GLY A 78 28.48 18.47 20.71
C GLY A 78 28.14 19.90 20.28
N ILE A 79 28.83 20.38 19.24
CA ILE A 79 28.54 21.65 18.57
C ILE A 79 28.60 21.50 17.04
N PHE A 80 27.59 22.04 16.36
CA PHE A 80 27.56 22.24 14.92
C PHE A 80 27.55 23.73 14.59
N THR A 81 28.32 24.12 13.58
CA THR A 81 28.20 25.44 12.94
C THR A 81 28.23 25.28 11.42
N ALA A 82 27.36 25.97 10.68
CA ALA A 82 27.32 25.98 9.22
C ALA A 82 26.65 27.28 8.70
N PRO A 83 26.80 27.67 7.42
CA PRO A 83 26.21 28.90 6.90
C PRO A 83 24.69 29.01 7.11
N ALA A 84 24.18 30.23 7.26
CA ALA A 84 22.75 30.52 7.48
C ALA A 84 21.84 29.87 6.43
N SER A 85 22.29 29.79 5.19
CA SER A 85 21.62 29.14 4.04
C SER A 85 21.55 27.62 4.13
N SER A 86 22.35 26.97 4.99
CA SER A 86 22.45 25.50 5.03
C SER A 86 21.10 24.85 5.37
N GLY A 87 20.80 23.77 4.67
CA GLY A 87 19.61 22.95 4.88
C GLY A 87 19.67 22.20 6.20
N TRP A 88 20.75 21.43 6.39
CA TRP A 88 21.06 20.69 7.62
C TRP A 88 22.54 20.27 7.66
N SER A 89 23.04 19.99 8.86
CA SER A 89 24.38 19.45 9.11
C SER A 89 24.32 18.23 10.03
N GLY A 90 25.33 17.37 10.01
CA GLY A 90 25.44 16.26 10.95
C GLY A 90 26.74 15.47 10.87
N VAL A 91 26.89 14.53 11.81
CA VAL A 91 28.08 13.70 12.02
C VAL A 91 27.73 12.22 12.11
N SER A 92 28.68 11.35 11.79
CA SER A 92 28.69 9.92 12.19
C SER A 92 29.70 9.72 13.31
N LEU A 93 29.30 9.07 14.39
CA LEU A 93 30.17 8.80 15.54
C LEU A 93 31.10 7.58 15.32
N GLY A 94 31.00 6.89 14.17
CA GLY A 94 31.83 5.72 13.82
C GLY A 94 32.40 5.77 12.39
N GLY A 95 32.69 6.97 11.88
CA GLY A 95 33.28 7.18 10.56
C GLY A 95 32.26 7.06 9.44
N ALA A 96 31.96 5.84 9.00
CA ALA A 96 30.99 5.61 7.94
C ALA A 96 29.57 5.97 8.37
N MET A 97 28.75 6.48 7.43
CA MET A 97 27.31 6.76 7.65
C MET A 97 26.49 5.49 7.96
N ARG A 98 26.92 4.32 7.46
CA ARG A 98 26.18 3.06 7.62
C ARG A 98 26.51 2.37 8.93
N SER A 99 25.46 1.91 9.59
CA SER A 99 25.42 1.16 10.84
C SER A 99 26.06 1.85 12.04
N ASN A 100 26.24 3.18 11.99
CA ASN A 100 26.73 3.98 13.10
C ASN A 100 25.69 4.99 13.55
N LEU A 101 25.75 5.40 14.83
CA LEU A 101 24.95 6.50 15.33
C LEU A 101 25.37 7.81 14.64
N LEU A 102 24.39 8.49 14.07
CA LEU A 102 24.52 9.79 13.44
C LEU A 102 23.81 10.85 14.29
N ILE A 103 24.40 12.03 14.44
CA ILE A 103 23.74 13.17 15.09
C ILE A 103 23.62 14.31 14.08
N LEU A 104 22.40 14.85 13.90
CA LEU A 104 22.08 15.88 12.91
C LEU A 104 21.42 17.09 13.59
N GLY A 105 21.51 18.26 12.95
CA GLY A 105 20.74 19.43 13.33
C GLY A 105 20.64 20.52 12.26
N TRP A 106 19.65 21.38 12.42
CA TRP A 106 19.34 22.55 11.57
C TRP A 106 18.50 23.57 12.36
N LEU A 107 18.32 24.80 11.85
CA LEU A 107 17.40 25.77 12.45
C LEU A 107 16.04 25.83 11.74
N ASN A 108 14.97 25.76 12.52
CA ASN A 108 13.63 26.21 12.15
C ASN A 108 13.43 27.69 12.54
N GLY A 109 13.52 28.59 11.57
CA GLY A 109 13.76 30.01 11.87
C GLY A 109 15.06 30.15 12.65
N ASN A 110 14.97 30.57 13.91
CA ASN A 110 16.08 30.62 14.87
C ASN A 110 16.08 29.46 15.89
N SER A 111 15.05 28.61 15.90
CA SER A 111 14.92 27.51 16.86
C SER A 111 15.70 26.28 16.38
N PRO A 112 16.68 25.77 17.13
CA PRO A 112 17.42 24.57 16.76
C PRO A 112 16.55 23.33 16.84
N VAL A 113 16.72 22.46 15.85
CA VAL A 113 16.16 21.11 15.79
C VAL A 113 17.33 20.13 15.71
N LEU A 114 17.25 19.06 16.47
CA LEU A 114 18.30 18.06 16.64
C LEU A 114 17.72 16.66 16.44
N SER A 115 18.53 15.74 15.90
CA SER A 115 18.08 14.37 15.71
C SER A 115 19.19 13.34 15.80
N ALA A 116 18.94 12.28 16.57
CA ALA A 116 19.72 11.06 16.53
C ALA A 116 19.18 10.19 15.39
N ARG A 117 20.04 9.83 14.44
CA ARG A 117 19.69 9.04 13.26
C ARG A 117 20.58 7.81 13.14
N TYR A 118 20.08 6.79 12.43
CA TYR A 118 20.80 5.56 12.15
C TYR A 118 20.27 4.95 10.84
N ILE A 119 21.14 4.26 10.10
CA ILE A 119 20.77 3.56 8.86
C ILE A 119 21.80 2.48 8.54
N THR A 120 21.39 1.30 8.08
CA THR A 120 22.33 0.22 7.66
C THR A 120 22.70 0.26 6.17
N ALA A 121 22.02 1.11 5.39
CA ALA A 121 22.16 1.26 3.94
C ALA A 121 22.44 2.72 3.55
N TYR A 122 22.80 2.97 2.28
CA TYR A 122 22.94 4.33 1.75
C TYR A 122 21.57 4.89 1.36
N ALA A 123 20.79 5.30 2.37
CA ALA A 123 19.45 5.88 2.26
C ALA A 123 19.31 7.07 3.25
N PRO A 124 18.27 7.92 3.15
CA PRO A 124 17.97 8.93 4.15
C PRO A 124 17.89 8.27 5.55
N PRO A 125 18.66 8.74 6.54
CA PRO A 125 18.78 8.04 7.80
C PRO A 125 17.60 8.34 8.73
N THR A 126 17.08 7.29 9.35
CA THR A 126 15.85 7.33 10.17
C THR A 126 16.15 7.62 11.63
N ALA A 127 15.16 8.12 12.39
CA ALA A 127 15.26 8.33 13.83
C ALA A 127 15.79 7.10 14.57
N TYR A 128 16.69 7.31 15.53
CA TYR A 128 17.30 6.24 16.33
C TYR A 128 17.03 6.46 17.83
N SER A 129 16.32 5.50 18.42
CA SER A 129 15.91 5.50 19.83
C SER A 129 17.05 5.11 20.77
N GLY A 130 17.10 5.76 21.94
CA GLY A 130 18.11 5.49 22.98
C GLY A 130 18.87 6.77 23.36
N PRO A 131 19.52 7.43 22.40
CA PRO A 131 20.09 8.77 22.57
C PRO A 131 19.05 9.80 23.05
N ILE A 132 19.46 10.64 24.00
CA ILE A 132 18.69 11.81 24.45
C ILE A 132 19.48 13.04 24.02
N LEU A 133 18.89 13.86 23.15
CA LEU A 133 19.48 15.10 22.66
C LEU A 133 18.80 16.29 23.34
N THR A 134 19.58 17.08 24.07
CA THR A 134 19.10 18.31 24.70
C THR A 134 19.76 19.50 24.04
N VAL A 135 18.95 20.42 23.48
CA VAL A 135 19.42 21.73 23.02
C VAL A 135 20.00 22.49 24.22
N LEU A 136 21.20 23.05 24.06
CA LEU A 136 21.84 23.92 25.04
C LEU A 136 21.80 25.38 24.59
N GLY A 137 22.02 26.28 25.54
CA GLY A 137 22.19 27.71 25.33
C GLY A 137 23.32 28.07 24.39
N THR A 138 23.31 29.31 23.89
CA THR A 138 24.11 29.78 22.74
C THR A 138 23.82 29.08 21.41
N SER A 139 22.74 28.30 21.30
CA SER A 139 22.20 27.84 20.02
C SER A 139 21.33 28.94 19.36
N GLY A 140 21.25 28.93 18.04
CA GLY A 140 20.49 29.89 17.24
C GLY A 140 21.24 30.37 16.00
N LEU A 141 20.75 31.44 15.37
CA LEU A 141 21.40 32.07 14.22
C LEU A 141 22.35 33.17 14.70
N ASN A 142 23.65 33.04 14.39
CA ASN A 142 24.67 34.06 14.65
C ASN A 142 24.90 34.93 13.39
N GLY A 143 23.85 35.60 12.93
CA GLY A 143 23.86 36.40 11.70
C GLY A 143 24.10 35.57 10.43
N THR A 144 25.36 35.31 10.08
CA THR A 144 25.76 34.59 8.86
C THR A 144 25.74 33.07 9.01
N HIS A 145 25.64 32.54 10.23
CA HIS A 145 25.80 31.11 10.53
C HIS A 145 24.70 30.54 11.43
N GLN A 146 24.24 29.33 11.12
CA GLN A 146 23.49 28.48 12.03
C GLN A 146 24.46 27.88 13.06
N ARG A 147 24.11 27.93 14.35
CA ARG A 147 24.88 27.33 15.46
C ARG A 147 23.95 26.49 16.33
N ILE A 148 24.38 25.27 16.65
CA ILE A 148 23.62 24.35 17.51
C ILE A 148 24.59 23.69 18.49
N VAL A 149 24.39 23.93 19.78
CA VAL A 149 25.13 23.31 20.88
C VAL A 149 24.19 22.36 21.62
N TYR A 150 24.65 21.16 21.93
CA TYR A 150 23.78 20.12 22.47
C TYR A 150 24.47 19.16 23.44
N ARG A 151 23.72 18.66 24.42
CA ARG A 151 24.10 17.48 25.21
C ARG A 151 23.58 16.24 24.50
N CYS A 152 24.44 15.24 24.33
CA CYS A 152 24.13 13.94 23.75
C CYS A 152 24.32 12.87 24.83
N GLN A 153 23.24 12.35 25.41
CA GLN A 153 23.29 11.26 26.40
C GLN A 153 22.89 9.93 25.74
N ASN A 154 23.41 8.80 26.23
CA ASN A 154 23.30 7.47 25.59
C ASN A 154 23.86 7.45 24.14
N CYS A 155 24.88 8.26 23.85
CA CYS A 155 25.42 8.45 22.49
C CYS A 155 26.75 7.73 22.22
N THR A 156 27.36 7.09 23.20
CA THR A 156 28.68 6.43 23.05
C THR A 156 28.59 4.95 22.66
N THR A 157 27.38 4.38 22.61
CA THR A 157 27.13 2.97 22.26
C THR A 157 25.92 2.83 21.34
N TRP A 158 25.99 1.91 20.38
CA TRP A 158 24.88 1.60 19.47
C TRP A 158 25.03 0.19 18.90
N THR A 159 23.96 -0.38 18.33
CA THR A 159 24.06 -1.69 17.68
C THR A 159 24.63 -1.54 16.28
N GLY A 160 25.60 -2.38 15.88
CA GLY A 160 26.17 -2.41 14.52
C GLY A 160 27.30 -1.40 14.27
N GLY A 161 27.88 -1.46 13.07
CA GLY A 161 28.99 -0.59 12.67
C GLY A 161 30.20 -0.78 13.57
N ALA A 162 30.69 0.30 14.19
CA ALA A 162 31.74 0.23 15.20
C ALA A 162 31.27 -0.32 16.57
N GLY A 163 29.96 -0.50 16.80
CA GLY A 163 29.37 -0.94 18.07
C GLY A 163 29.36 0.13 19.18
N GLY A 164 30.07 1.23 18.97
CA GLY A 164 30.17 2.35 19.90
C GLY A 164 31.34 3.25 19.54
N LEU A 165 31.43 4.36 20.24
CA LEU A 165 32.54 5.30 20.17
C LEU A 165 33.58 4.89 21.21
N ASN A 166 34.76 4.46 20.76
CA ASN A 166 35.89 4.26 21.67
C ASN A 166 36.34 5.62 22.20
N LEU A 167 36.12 5.87 23.49
CA LEU A 167 36.41 7.14 24.17
C LEU A 167 37.89 7.35 24.51
N ASN A 168 38.74 6.31 24.45
CA ASN A 168 40.16 6.40 24.80
C ASN A 168 41.06 6.06 23.60
N ALA A 169 40.72 6.62 22.43
CA ALA A 169 41.42 6.34 21.17
C ALA A 169 41.33 7.52 20.18
N THR A 170 41.77 7.29 18.94
CA THR A 170 41.58 8.20 17.80
C THR A 170 40.65 7.59 16.76
N PRO A 171 39.35 7.39 17.06
CA PRO A 171 38.37 6.88 16.09
C PRO A 171 38.13 7.85 14.92
N SER A 172 37.63 7.31 13.81
CA SER A 172 37.11 8.11 12.71
C SER A 172 35.68 8.56 13.00
N PHE A 173 35.37 9.78 12.59
CA PHE A 173 34.05 10.38 12.55
C PHE A 173 33.70 10.74 11.11
N GLY A 174 32.43 10.62 10.75
CA GLY A 174 31.90 11.15 9.50
C GLY A 174 31.31 12.53 9.69
N PHE A 175 31.19 13.30 8.60
CA PHE A 175 30.35 14.50 8.55
C PHE A 175 29.53 14.54 7.26
N ALA A 176 28.41 15.25 7.30
CA ALA A 176 27.53 15.48 6.16
C ALA A 176 26.82 16.84 6.27
N VAL A 177 26.64 17.54 5.16
CA VAL A 177 25.96 18.84 5.07
C VAL A 177 25.12 18.90 3.79
N HIS A 178 23.90 19.43 3.87
CA HIS A 178 23.16 19.90 2.69
C HIS A 178 23.19 21.43 2.67
N GLY A 179 23.80 22.03 1.64
CA GLY A 179 24.08 23.48 1.61
C GLY A 179 22.90 24.42 1.35
N SER A 180 21.65 23.92 1.33
CA SER A 180 20.48 24.74 0.93
C SER A 180 19.11 24.20 1.36
N ILE A 181 18.81 22.92 1.10
CA ILE A 181 17.45 22.38 1.29
C ILE A 181 17.26 21.84 2.71
N LYS A 182 16.39 22.50 3.49
CA LYS A 182 16.01 22.08 4.85
C LYS A 182 15.20 20.77 4.84
N PRO A 183 15.19 19.99 5.92
CA PRO A 183 14.33 18.81 6.05
C PRO A 183 12.85 19.12 5.79
N LEU A 184 12.14 18.15 5.20
CA LEU A 184 10.81 18.28 4.58
C LEU A 184 9.78 19.00 5.47
N THR A 185 9.75 18.64 6.76
CA THR A 185 9.04 19.36 7.82
C THR A 185 10.07 19.99 8.76
N VAL A 186 10.24 21.32 8.69
CA VAL A 186 11.43 21.99 9.29
C VAL A 186 11.39 21.97 10.82
N ASN A 187 10.22 21.87 11.46
CA ASN A 187 10.06 21.85 12.92
C ASN A 187 10.08 20.44 13.55
N ASP A 188 10.07 19.37 12.76
CA ASP A 188 10.05 17.98 13.27
C ASP A 188 11.47 17.40 13.33
N PRO A 189 12.01 17.00 14.50
CA PRO A 189 13.30 16.35 14.58
C PRO A 189 13.38 15.00 13.83
N ASN A 190 12.26 14.34 13.52
CA ASN A 190 12.23 13.05 12.81
C ASN A 190 12.02 13.18 11.29
N SER A 191 11.80 14.41 10.81
CA SER A 191 11.59 14.84 9.42
C SER A 191 12.52 14.18 8.40
N GLU A 192 12.03 13.96 7.18
CA GLU A 192 12.86 13.45 6.09
C GLU A 192 13.88 14.49 5.65
N ILE A 193 15.15 14.07 5.58
CA ILE A 193 16.27 14.92 5.17
C ILE A 193 16.64 14.62 3.71
N TYR A 194 16.80 15.67 2.92
CA TYR A 194 17.36 15.54 1.57
C TYR A 194 18.82 15.08 1.64
N ARG A 195 19.26 14.25 0.68
CA ARG A 195 20.64 13.73 0.61
C ARG A 195 21.66 14.89 0.68
N HIS A 196 22.67 14.74 1.53
CA HIS A 196 23.73 15.74 1.70
C HIS A 196 24.41 16.12 0.38
N THR A 197 24.74 17.40 0.22
CA THR A 197 25.52 17.91 -0.93
C THR A 197 27.02 17.65 -0.76
N LEU A 198 27.50 17.57 0.49
CA LEU A 198 28.87 17.15 0.82
C LEU A 198 28.86 16.18 2.01
N ALA A 199 29.77 15.21 2.00
CA ALA A 199 30.10 14.39 3.16
C ALA A 199 31.56 13.93 3.08
N GLY A 200 32.15 13.64 4.24
CA GLY A 200 33.53 13.17 4.36
C GLY A 200 33.78 12.48 5.70
N GLN A 201 35.05 12.20 6.01
CA GLN A 201 35.49 11.64 7.29
C GLN A 201 36.73 12.37 7.81
N PHE A 202 36.80 12.51 9.12
CA PHE A 202 37.94 13.04 9.87
C PHE A 202 38.24 12.12 11.07
N THR A 203 39.37 12.31 11.73
CA THR A 203 39.68 11.62 13.00
C THR A 203 39.64 12.57 14.18
N LEU A 204 39.28 12.06 15.36
CA LEU A 204 39.27 12.81 16.61
C LEU A 204 39.95 11.97 17.69
N ASN A 205 40.98 12.52 18.34
CA ASN A 205 41.52 11.93 19.57
C ASN A 205 40.54 12.19 20.73
N THR A 206 39.74 11.17 21.05
CA THR A 206 38.73 11.20 22.11
C THR A 206 39.35 11.25 23.51
N ALA A 207 40.50 10.59 23.70
CA ALA A 207 41.23 10.60 24.98
C ALA A 207 41.62 12.04 25.39
N ASN A 208 42.04 12.86 24.43
CA ASN A 208 42.36 14.27 24.64
C ASN A 208 41.13 15.19 24.77
N ALA A 209 39.93 14.70 24.42
CA ALA A 209 38.69 15.48 24.39
C ALA A 209 37.86 15.38 25.68
N HIS A 210 38.32 14.60 26.67
CA HIS A 210 37.79 14.59 28.03
C HIS A 210 38.21 15.85 28.82
N SER A 211 37.32 16.37 29.67
CA SER A 211 37.63 17.50 30.56
C SER A 211 37.09 17.31 31.97
N SER A 212 37.93 17.58 32.98
CA SER A 212 37.52 17.68 34.40
C SER A 212 36.46 18.75 34.64
N SER A 213 36.43 19.80 33.81
CA SER A 213 35.48 20.91 33.90
C SER A 213 34.15 20.67 33.15
N TYR A 214 33.94 19.49 32.57
CA TYR A 214 32.75 19.17 31.76
C TYR A 214 31.43 19.57 32.42
N SER A 215 31.21 19.22 33.69
CA SER A 215 29.96 19.52 34.40
C SER A 215 29.73 21.03 34.58
N THR A 216 30.82 21.79 34.77
CA THR A 216 30.79 23.26 34.85
C THR A 216 30.43 23.85 33.49
N TYR A 217 31.05 23.36 32.41
CA TYR A 217 30.74 23.79 31.03
C TYR A 217 29.32 23.41 30.60
N LEU A 218 28.83 22.22 30.99
CA LEU A 218 27.45 21.81 30.78
C LEU A 218 26.48 22.75 31.50
N SER A 219 26.73 23.04 32.78
CA SER A 219 25.89 23.96 33.57
C SER A 219 25.93 25.39 33.03
N GLN A 220 27.10 25.86 32.57
CA GLN A 220 27.24 27.16 31.89
C GLN A 220 26.38 27.20 30.63
N LEU A 221 26.42 26.16 29.80
CA LEU A 221 25.64 26.07 28.56
C LEU A 221 24.14 25.84 28.80
N GLN A 222 23.74 25.15 29.86
CA GLN A 222 22.33 24.99 30.25
C GLN A 222 21.71 26.31 30.73
N ASN A 223 22.49 27.17 31.39
CA ASN A 223 22.04 28.47 31.89
C ASN A 223 22.26 29.64 30.91
N ALA A 224 22.96 29.42 29.80
CA ALA A 224 23.21 30.46 28.80
C ALA A 224 21.96 30.77 27.95
N PRO A 225 21.72 32.04 27.57
CA PRO A 225 20.59 32.38 26.72
C PRO A 225 20.75 31.84 25.28
N PRO A 226 19.66 31.63 24.53
CA PRO A 226 19.71 31.39 23.09
C PRO A 226 20.20 32.63 22.34
N LEU A 227 20.88 32.44 21.20
CA LEU A 227 21.43 33.55 20.42
C LEU A 227 20.36 34.44 19.77
N ALA A 228 19.20 33.88 19.42
CA ALA A 228 18.15 34.60 18.70
C ALA A 228 16.72 34.09 18.98
N GLY A 229 16.41 33.74 20.23
CA GLY A 229 15.02 33.57 20.72
C GLY A 229 14.43 32.16 20.78
N GLY A 230 15.17 31.09 20.44
CA GLY A 230 14.72 29.71 20.59
C GLY A 230 15.09 29.10 21.96
N GLY A 231 14.15 29.06 22.91
CA GLY A 231 14.39 28.55 24.27
C GLY A 231 14.82 27.06 24.33
N PRO A 232 15.56 26.64 25.39
CA PRO A 232 16.00 25.26 25.54
C PRO A 232 14.80 24.32 25.70
N THR A 233 14.70 23.34 24.80
CA THR A 233 13.63 22.34 24.78
C THR A 233 14.21 20.94 24.97
N THR A 234 13.59 20.16 25.85
CA THR A 234 13.86 18.74 26.06
C THR A 234 12.72 17.94 25.45
N THR A 235 13.04 17.05 24.50
CA THR A 235 12.06 16.12 23.92
C THR A 235 12.12 14.78 24.67
N THR A 236 11.01 14.39 25.30
CA THR A 236 10.85 13.09 25.95
C THR A 236 9.44 12.54 25.73
N ALA A 237 9.30 11.22 25.92
CA ALA A 237 8.10 10.39 25.77
C ALA A 237 7.67 10.03 24.32
N ALA A 238 7.50 8.72 24.15
CA ALA A 238 6.68 8.01 23.16
C ALA A 238 5.66 7.16 24.01
N PRO A 239 4.81 6.25 23.48
CA PRO A 239 4.69 5.79 22.09
C PRO A 239 3.26 5.57 21.54
N LEU A 240 3.18 5.41 20.22
CA LEU A 240 2.40 4.41 19.46
C LEU A 240 2.91 4.49 17.98
N PRO A 241 2.70 3.48 17.10
CA PRO A 241 3.87 2.86 16.47
C PRO A 241 3.95 3.03 14.94
N THR A 242 5.14 3.38 14.44
CA THR A 242 5.40 3.63 13.01
C THR A 242 6.74 3.05 12.55
N SER A 243 6.80 1.72 12.33
CA SER A 243 8.04 1.06 11.88
C SER A 243 8.73 1.70 10.67
N THR A 244 10.03 1.93 10.82
CA THR A 244 11.02 2.13 9.75
C THR A 244 11.66 0.81 9.30
N ALA A 245 11.08 -0.32 9.70
CA ALA A 245 11.55 -1.65 9.35
C ALA A 245 11.28 -1.95 7.86
N ASN A 246 12.33 -1.94 7.05
CA ASN A 246 12.29 -2.35 5.64
C ASN A 246 12.13 -3.88 5.46
N SER A 247 12.21 -4.64 6.55
CA SER A 247 11.95 -6.08 6.64
C SER A 247 11.31 -6.36 8.00
N CYS A 248 10.24 -7.14 8.05
CA CYS A 248 9.65 -7.54 9.32
C CYS A 248 10.58 -8.50 10.11
N PRO A 249 10.57 -8.48 11.45
CA PRO A 249 11.40 -9.38 12.26
C PRO A 249 11.12 -10.86 11.92
N GLY A 250 12.16 -11.60 11.57
CA GLY A 250 12.04 -13.01 11.16
C GLY A 250 11.44 -13.27 9.77
N ALA A 251 10.93 -12.25 9.07
CA ALA A 251 10.45 -12.40 7.70
C ALA A 251 11.65 -12.59 6.72
N PRO A 252 11.49 -13.42 5.68
CA PRO A 252 12.52 -13.58 4.66
C PRO A 252 12.65 -12.32 3.79
N ALA A 253 13.82 -12.13 3.17
CA ALA A 253 13.98 -11.15 2.09
C ALA A 253 13.10 -11.56 0.89
N ALA A 254 12.64 -10.57 0.11
CA ALA A 254 11.89 -10.84 -1.11
C ALA A 254 12.73 -11.62 -2.14
N SER A 255 12.10 -12.59 -2.79
CA SER A 255 12.67 -13.44 -3.84
C SER A 255 13.05 -12.66 -5.11
N TYR A 256 12.46 -11.47 -5.28
CA TYR A 256 12.73 -10.54 -6.37
C TYR A 256 12.93 -9.12 -5.81
N ALA A 257 13.75 -8.32 -6.48
CA ALA A 257 13.90 -6.91 -6.14
C ALA A 257 12.65 -6.13 -6.58
N LEU A 258 12.04 -5.41 -5.64
CA LEU A 258 10.77 -4.68 -5.82
C LEU A 258 10.93 -3.18 -5.54
N THR A 259 10.22 -2.35 -6.29
CA THR A 259 10.17 -0.89 -6.18
C THR A 259 8.74 -0.46 -5.93
N ALA A 260 8.51 0.26 -4.83
CA ALA A 260 7.24 0.94 -4.57
C ALA A 260 7.29 2.36 -5.15
N ALA A 261 6.12 2.92 -5.48
CA ALA A 261 5.99 4.31 -5.90
C ALA A 261 6.38 5.30 -4.80
N SER A 262 6.63 6.56 -5.18
CA SER A 262 6.87 7.64 -4.23
C SER A 262 5.74 7.75 -3.20
N GLY A 263 6.09 8.01 -1.94
CA GLY A 263 5.14 7.99 -0.82
C GLY A 263 4.83 6.60 -0.25
N TRP A 264 5.38 5.52 -0.82
CA TRP A 264 5.21 4.15 -0.31
C TRP A 264 6.57 3.45 -0.09
N ARG A 265 6.55 2.36 0.67
CA ARG A 265 7.65 1.37 0.76
C ARG A 265 7.08 -0.05 0.74
N VAL A 266 7.83 -0.99 0.18
CA VAL A 266 7.50 -2.42 0.20
C VAL A 266 8.30 -3.12 1.30
N VAL A 267 7.62 -3.94 2.10
CA VAL A 267 8.18 -4.68 3.24
C VAL A 267 7.75 -6.15 3.14
N PRO A 268 8.66 -7.12 3.01
CA PRO A 268 8.31 -8.53 3.09
C PRO A 268 7.76 -8.90 4.48
N VAL A 269 6.62 -9.61 4.51
CA VAL A 269 5.98 -10.05 5.77
C VAL A 269 5.87 -11.58 5.87
N LEU A 270 5.71 -12.29 4.75
CA LEU A 270 5.69 -13.75 4.68
C LEU A 270 6.43 -14.24 3.42
N GLY A 271 7.00 -15.44 3.52
CA GLY A 271 7.59 -16.16 2.39
C GLY A 271 7.60 -17.68 2.64
N ARG A 272 7.88 -18.48 1.61
CA ARG A 272 7.79 -19.96 1.61
C ARG A 272 6.37 -20.50 1.85
N LEU A 273 5.35 -19.72 1.51
CA LEU A 273 3.94 -20.12 1.54
C LEU A 273 3.59 -21.02 0.34
N SER A 274 2.66 -21.96 0.52
CA SER A 274 2.13 -22.80 -0.55
C SER A 274 1.14 -22.03 -1.41
N SER A 275 1.62 -21.37 -2.46
CA SER A 275 0.79 -20.68 -3.46
C SER A 275 -0.28 -19.76 -2.81
N PRO A 276 0.13 -18.68 -2.11
CA PRO A 276 -0.78 -17.76 -1.43
C PRO A 276 -1.61 -16.97 -2.46
N ARG A 277 -2.93 -17.08 -2.37
CA ARG A 277 -3.89 -16.51 -3.33
C ARG A 277 -4.66 -15.34 -2.72
N GLY A 278 -5.95 -15.51 -2.41
CA GLY A 278 -6.74 -14.46 -1.77
C GLY A 278 -6.26 -14.20 -0.34
N ILE A 279 -6.36 -12.95 0.08
CA ILE A 279 -5.99 -12.49 1.42
C ILE A 279 -7.08 -11.56 1.97
N ALA A 280 -7.33 -11.65 3.26
CA ALA A 280 -8.33 -10.87 3.99
C ALA A 280 -7.78 -10.46 5.36
N MET A 281 -8.54 -9.64 6.10
CA MET A 281 -8.32 -9.44 7.54
C MET A 281 -9.59 -9.73 8.32
N ASP A 282 -9.42 -10.24 9.53
CA ASP A 282 -10.53 -10.41 10.48
C ASP A 282 -10.77 -9.15 11.32
N SER A 283 -11.78 -9.20 12.20
CA SER A 283 -12.18 -8.09 13.06
C SER A 283 -11.21 -7.78 14.21
N GLN A 284 -10.16 -8.57 14.41
CA GLN A 284 -9.04 -8.25 15.31
C GLN A 284 -7.83 -7.70 14.52
N GLY A 285 -7.90 -7.63 13.19
CA GLY A 285 -6.83 -7.16 12.33
C GLY A 285 -5.77 -8.22 12.01
N HIS A 286 -6.04 -9.50 12.25
CA HIS A 286 -5.13 -10.57 11.81
C HIS A 286 -5.14 -10.68 10.28
N LEU A 287 -3.99 -10.94 9.67
CA LEU A 287 -3.91 -11.24 8.24
C LEU A 287 -4.28 -12.71 8.01
N ILE A 288 -5.17 -12.96 7.06
CA ILE A 288 -5.73 -14.28 6.74
C ILE A 288 -5.41 -14.60 5.27
N VAL A 289 -4.86 -15.78 4.99
CA VAL A 289 -4.30 -16.14 3.67
C VAL A 289 -4.84 -17.50 3.22
N VAL A 290 -5.27 -17.60 1.95
CA VAL A 290 -5.51 -18.88 1.28
C VAL A 290 -4.21 -19.38 0.68
N GLU A 291 -3.62 -20.41 1.29
CA GLU A 291 -2.51 -21.18 0.71
C GLU A 291 -3.09 -22.37 -0.07
N ARG A 292 -3.08 -22.27 -1.40
CA ARG A 292 -3.66 -23.31 -2.27
C ARG A 292 -2.95 -24.66 -2.03
N ASN A 293 -3.75 -25.73 -1.99
CA ASN A 293 -3.34 -27.10 -1.64
C ASN A 293 -2.87 -27.29 -0.18
N LYS A 294 -3.20 -26.36 0.73
CA LYS A 294 -2.91 -26.43 2.17
C LYS A 294 -4.11 -25.98 3.03
N GLY A 295 -4.77 -24.89 2.61
CA GLY A 295 -5.99 -24.35 3.23
C GLY A 295 -5.88 -22.89 3.62
N VAL A 296 -6.45 -22.52 4.76
CA VAL A 296 -6.48 -21.14 5.26
C VAL A 296 -5.57 -21.00 6.47
N THR A 297 -4.62 -20.07 6.41
CA THR A 297 -3.73 -19.70 7.52
C THR A 297 -4.05 -18.31 8.07
N GLY A 298 -3.79 -18.14 9.37
CA GLY A 298 -3.96 -16.88 10.10
C GLY A 298 -2.65 -16.42 10.72
N HIS A 299 -2.42 -15.12 10.69
CA HIS A 299 -1.15 -14.50 11.01
C HIS A 299 -1.37 -13.26 11.90
N VAL A 300 -0.84 -13.30 13.13
CA VAL A 300 -1.00 -12.18 14.08
C VAL A 300 -0.07 -11.04 13.70
N LEU A 301 -0.61 -9.85 13.54
CA LEU A 301 0.17 -8.64 13.26
C LEU A 301 0.63 -8.00 14.56
N ASP A 302 1.86 -7.50 14.60
CA ASP A 302 2.20 -6.43 15.53
C ASP A 302 1.56 -5.10 15.08
N ALA A 303 1.63 -4.08 15.92
CA ALA A 303 1.11 -2.75 15.60
C ALA A 303 1.87 -2.04 14.45
N ASN A 304 2.90 -2.67 13.87
CA ASN A 304 3.61 -2.20 12.68
C ASN A 304 3.12 -2.85 11.38
N GLY A 305 2.28 -3.89 11.45
CA GLY A 305 1.87 -4.71 10.30
C GLY A 305 2.80 -5.89 10.00
N CYS A 306 3.69 -6.24 10.93
CA CYS A 306 4.61 -7.36 10.80
C CYS A 306 4.05 -8.63 11.46
N ILE A 307 4.29 -9.78 10.85
CA ILE A 307 3.83 -11.06 11.41
C ILE A 307 4.63 -11.41 12.67
N THR A 308 3.94 -11.74 13.75
CA THR A 308 4.52 -12.19 15.03
C THR A 308 4.34 -13.68 15.28
N SER A 309 3.24 -14.25 14.81
CA SER A 309 2.94 -15.69 14.89
C SER A 309 2.04 -16.11 13.74
N SER A 310 1.93 -17.41 13.48
CA SER A 310 1.15 -17.96 12.37
C SER A 310 0.66 -19.37 12.66
N LYS A 311 -0.53 -19.72 12.18
CA LYS A 311 -1.07 -21.09 12.25
C LYS A 311 -2.04 -21.39 11.10
N THR A 312 -2.35 -22.66 10.90
CA THR A 312 -3.52 -23.07 10.11
C THR A 312 -4.81 -22.79 10.89
N ILE A 313 -5.79 -22.17 10.23
CA ILE A 313 -7.17 -22.00 10.70
C ILE A 313 -8.06 -23.11 10.12
N VAL A 314 -7.91 -23.38 8.82
CA VAL A 314 -8.63 -24.44 8.10
C VAL A 314 -7.61 -25.33 7.38
N GLN A 315 -7.46 -26.58 7.83
CA GLN A 315 -6.57 -27.57 7.21
C GLN A 315 -7.37 -28.36 6.16
N ASP A 316 -7.47 -27.81 4.95
CA ASP A 316 -8.32 -28.30 3.86
C ASP A 316 -7.68 -27.93 2.52
N ASN A 317 -7.52 -28.88 1.61
CA ASN A 317 -6.89 -28.61 0.31
C ASN A 317 -7.88 -28.02 -0.72
N GLY A 318 -9.17 -27.93 -0.39
CA GLY A 318 -10.22 -27.37 -1.25
C GLY A 318 -10.05 -25.88 -1.56
N PRO A 319 -9.92 -24.98 -0.56
CA PRO A 319 -9.75 -23.54 -0.78
C PRO A 319 -8.61 -23.20 -1.76
N ASN A 320 -8.94 -22.53 -2.88
CA ASN A 320 -8.00 -22.31 -3.98
C ASN A 320 -7.78 -20.84 -4.38
N HIS A 321 -8.66 -19.92 -3.94
CA HIS A 321 -8.50 -18.48 -4.16
C HIS A 321 -9.39 -17.61 -3.26
N GLY A 322 -10.71 -17.79 -3.30
CA GLY A 322 -11.66 -16.85 -2.68
C GLY A 322 -11.68 -16.95 -1.16
N ILE A 323 -11.72 -15.79 -0.50
CA ILE A 323 -11.72 -15.64 0.97
C ILE A 323 -12.39 -14.31 1.35
N ASP A 324 -13.31 -14.33 2.32
CA ASP A 324 -13.86 -13.11 2.94
C ASP A 324 -14.48 -13.41 4.32
N PHE A 325 -14.79 -12.37 5.08
CA PHE A 325 -15.56 -12.41 6.33
C PHE A 325 -16.89 -11.66 6.19
N ASN A 326 -17.90 -12.02 6.99
CA ASN A 326 -19.04 -11.13 7.16
C ASN A 326 -18.64 -9.85 7.93
N PRO A 327 -19.38 -8.73 7.80
CA PRO A 327 -19.10 -7.50 8.55
C PRO A 327 -19.07 -7.64 10.09
N ALA A 328 -19.69 -8.70 10.64
CA ALA A 328 -19.64 -9.00 12.08
C ALA A 328 -18.37 -9.77 12.52
N GLY A 329 -17.49 -10.18 11.59
CA GLY A 329 -16.24 -10.88 11.89
C GLY A 329 -16.40 -12.28 12.47
N ASN A 330 -17.60 -12.88 12.41
CA ASN A 330 -17.94 -14.15 13.05
C ASN A 330 -18.34 -15.27 12.07
N LYS A 331 -18.16 -15.03 10.77
CA LYS A 331 -18.30 -16.02 9.69
C LYS A 331 -17.14 -15.85 8.71
N LEU A 332 -16.44 -16.94 8.43
CA LEU A 332 -15.37 -17.02 7.43
C LEU A 332 -15.92 -17.74 6.19
N PHE A 333 -15.72 -17.18 5.00
CA PHE A 333 -16.16 -17.73 3.72
C PHE A 333 -14.95 -18.05 2.87
N ALA A 334 -14.91 -19.24 2.25
CA ALA A 334 -13.82 -19.64 1.35
C ALA A 334 -14.31 -20.59 0.25
N SER A 335 -13.58 -20.65 -0.86
CA SER A 335 -13.98 -21.40 -2.06
C SER A 335 -12.88 -22.25 -2.70
N SER A 336 -13.30 -23.43 -3.16
CA SER A 336 -12.60 -24.25 -4.14
C SER A 336 -13.00 -23.87 -5.58
N SER A 337 -12.61 -24.67 -6.57
CA SER A 337 -13.09 -24.51 -7.95
C SER A 337 -14.56 -24.89 -8.13
N ASP A 338 -15.11 -25.73 -7.26
CA ASP A 338 -16.49 -26.24 -7.36
C ASP A 338 -17.44 -25.70 -6.29
N ILE A 339 -16.95 -25.51 -5.07
CA ILE A 339 -17.78 -25.27 -3.88
C ILE A 339 -17.31 -24.04 -3.11
N ALA A 340 -18.26 -23.20 -2.71
CA ALA A 340 -18.12 -22.16 -1.70
C ALA A 340 -18.72 -22.62 -0.37
N TRP A 341 -18.01 -22.35 0.73
CA TRP A 341 -18.37 -22.75 2.09
C TRP A 341 -18.34 -21.54 3.04
N VAL A 342 -19.02 -21.70 4.18
CA VAL A 342 -18.89 -20.83 5.36
C VAL A 342 -18.51 -21.66 6.58
N TRP A 343 -17.78 -21.04 7.51
CA TRP A 343 -17.46 -21.55 8.84
C TRP A 343 -17.92 -20.54 9.89
N ASP A 344 -18.30 -21.03 11.07
CA ASP A 344 -18.32 -20.20 12.28
C ASP A 344 -16.89 -19.82 12.64
N TYR A 345 -16.61 -18.53 12.84
CA TYR A 345 -15.26 -18.04 13.12
C TYR A 345 -15.20 -17.30 14.46
N ASP A 346 -14.23 -17.68 15.28
CA ASP A 346 -13.78 -16.90 16.45
C ASP A 346 -12.50 -16.13 16.04
N PRO A 347 -12.54 -14.79 15.97
CA PRO A 347 -11.40 -13.97 15.60
C PRO A 347 -10.40 -13.77 16.75
N VAL A 348 -10.79 -13.96 18.02
CA VAL A 348 -9.88 -13.88 19.18
C VAL A 348 -9.04 -15.15 19.25
N ALA A 349 -9.67 -16.32 19.07
CA ALA A 349 -8.95 -17.59 18.99
C ALA A 349 -8.31 -17.85 17.62
N MET A 350 -8.68 -17.12 16.57
CA MET A 350 -8.47 -17.47 15.15
C MET A 350 -8.83 -18.94 14.88
N THR A 351 -10.08 -19.34 15.12
CA THR A 351 -10.54 -20.71 14.87
C THR A 351 -11.79 -20.75 14.01
N ALA A 352 -11.81 -21.67 13.04
CA ALA A 352 -12.96 -21.92 12.18
C ALA A 352 -13.59 -23.27 12.54
N SER A 353 -14.91 -23.31 12.63
CA SER A 353 -15.70 -24.48 13.02
C SER A 353 -16.98 -24.59 12.18
N ASN A 354 -17.76 -25.65 12.37
CA ASN A 354 -19.10 -25.82 11.79
C ASN A 354 -19.17 -25.56 10.27
N LYS A 355 -18.23 -26.16 9.50
CA LYS A 355 -18.14 -26.01 8.05
C LYS A 355 -19.47 -26.35 7.37
N ARG A 356 -20.04 -25.40 6.65
CA ARG A 356 -21.29 -25.50 5.92
C ARG A 356 -21.09 -25.20 4.43
N THR A 357 -21.72 -25.99 3.56
CA THR A 357 -21.78 -25.74 2.12
C THR A 357 -22.80 -24.67 1.79
N LEU A 358 -22.44 -23.72 0.92
CA LEU A 358 -23.33 -22.67 0.41
C LEU A 358 -23.67 -22.91 -1.06
N VAL A 359 -22.67 -22.96 -1.93
CA VAL A 359 -22.87 -23.03 -3.39
C VAL A 359 -21.97 -24.10 -3.99
N THR A 360 -22.47 -24.93 -4.90
CA THR A 360 -21.78 -26.09 -5.51
C THR A 360 -21.87 -26.07 -7.04
N GLY A 361 -21.19 -27.00 -7.72
CA GLY A 361 -21.34 -27.22 -9.16
C GLY A 361 -20.74 -26.10 -10.02
N MET A 362 -19.67 -25.48 -9.52
CA MET A 362 -18.94 -24.41 -10.21
C MET A 362 -17.71 -24.92 -10.99
N ASN A 363 -17.34 -26.20 -10.88
CA ASN A 363 -16.06 -26.68 -11.43
C ASN A 363 -15.99 -26.52 -12.95
N ASN A 364 -14.85 -26.01 -13.42
CA ASN A 364 -14.50 -26.00 -14.83
C ASN A 364 -12.97 -26.11 -14.95
N ASN A 365 -12.46 -26.55 -16.10
CA ASN A 365 -11.06 -26.97 -16.25
C ASN A 365 -10.11 -25.83 -16.68
N TYR A 366 -10.62 -24.63 -16.96
CA TYR A 366 -9.85 -23.50 -17.49
C TYR A 366 -9.73 -22.37 -16.45
N HIS A 367 -10.81 -21.62 -16.22
CA HIS A 367 -10.85 -20.62 -15.14
C HIS A 367 -11.45 -21.23 -13.87
N PHE A 368 -10.60 -21.77 -13.00
CA PHE A 368 -11.00 -22.55 -11.81
C PHE A 368 -11.02 -21.79 -10.48
N THR A 369 -10.88 -20.46 -10.47
CA THR A 369 -10.98 -19.62 -9.26
C THR A 369 -12.38 -19.07 -9.04
N ARG A 370 -12.86 -19.04 -7.80
CA ARG A 370 -14.23 -18.61 -7.44
C ARG A 370 -14.19 -17.49 -6.40
N THR A 371 -14.12 -16.24 -6.83
CA THR A 371 -13.94 -15.12 -5.89
C THR A 371 -15.22 -14.91 -5.08
N ILE A 372 -15.07 -14.72 -3.77
CA ILE A 372 -16.14 -14.39 -2.83
C ILE A 372 -16.00 -12.93 -2.41
N LEU A 373 -17.11 -12.21 -2.31
CA LEU A 373 -17.21 -10.97 -1.56
C LEU A 373 -18.52 -10.96 -0.77
N ILE A 374 -18.48 -10.60 0.51
CA ILE A 374 -19.67 -10.34 1.33
C ILE A 374 -19.94 -8.83 1.33
N SER A 375 -21.13 -8.44 0.90
CA SER A 375 -21.52 -7.03 0.85
C SER A 375 -21.45 -6.40 2.25
N ARG A 376 -20.84 -5.23 2.36
CA ARG A 376 -20.75 -4.46 3.61
C ARG A 376 -22.04 -3.67 3.84
N LYS A 377 -22.64 -3.17 2.74
CA LYS A 377 -23.97 -2.54 2.75
C LYS A 377 -25.10 -3.51 3.05
N ASN A 378 -25.05 -4.74 2.51
CA ASN A 378 -26.08 -5.77 2.65
C ASN A 378 -25.48 -7.07 3.21
N PRO A 379 -25.23 -7.19 4.54
CA PRO A 379 -24.43 -8.27 5.13
C PRO A 379 -24.90 -9.72 4.88
N ASN A 380 -26.13 -9.91 4.43
CA ASN A 380 -26.72 -11.19 4.01
C ASN A 380 -26.36 -11.59 2.57
N LEU A 381 -25.82 -10.68 1.75
CA LEU A 381 -25.53 -10.94 0.34
C LEU A 381 -24.07 -11.34 0.11
N MET A 382 -23.89 -12.50 -0.51
CA MET A 382 -22.61 -13.03 -0.99
C MET A 382 -22.56 -12.94 -2.51
N VAL A 383 -21.56 -12.22 -3.03
CA VAL A 383 -21.18 -12.20 -4.45
C VAL A 383 -20.19 -13.32 -4.72
N LEU A 384 -20.36 -14.02 -5.85
CA LEU A 384 -19.58 -15.21 -6.22
C LEU A 384 -19.33 -15.26 -7.74
N THR A 385 -18.07 -15.49 -8.15
CA THR A 385 -17.65 -15.43 -9.56
C THR A 385 -17.36 -16.82 -10.17
N VAL A 386 -17.67 -17.01 -11.45
CA VAL A 386 -17.33 -18.20 -12.25
C VAL A 386 -16.88 -17.77 -13.65
N GLY A 387 -15.59 -17.86 -13.94
CA GLY A 387 -15.02 -17.62 -15.28
C GLY A 387 -15.38 -18.69 -16.31
N SER A 388 -15.02 -18.45 -17.58
CA SER A 388 -15.24 -19.36 -18.71
C SER A 388 -14.50 -20.72 -18.58
N ASN A 389 -14.98 -21.75 -19.28
CA ASN A 389 -14.31 -23.06 -19.39
C ASN A 389 -13.34 -23.17 -20.59
N ASP A 390 -13.13 -22.07 -21.31
CA ASP A 390 -12.25 -21.98 -22.48
C ASP A 390 -11.81 -20.52 -22.66
N ASN A 391 -10.82 -20.26 -23.51
CA ASN A 391 -10.50 -18.92 -23.99
C ASN A 391 -11.73 -18.26 -24.64
N ILE A 392 -12.49 -19.00 -25.46
CA ILE A 392 -13.74 -18.58 -26.11
C ILE A 392 -14.86 -19.60 -25.85
N ASP A 393 -15.41 -19.58 -24.63
CA ASP A 393 -16.51 -20.45 -24.20
C ASP A 393 -17.84 -19.94 -24.78
N VAL A 394 -18.12 -20.29 -26.05
CA VAL A 394 -19.34 -19.91 -26.78
C VAL A 394 -20.62 -20.22 -25.99
N ALA A 395 -20.63 -21.29 -25.21
CA ALA A 395 -21.79 -21.70 -24.42
C ALA A 395 -22.07 -20.78 -23.21
N SER A 396 -21.09 -19.98 -22.75
CA SER A 396 -21.26 -18.99 -21.69
C SER A 396 -22.12 -17.77 -22.08
N PHE A 397 -22.35 -17.56 -23.38
CA PHE A 397 -23.30 -16.55 -23.87
C PHE A 397 -24.73 -16.80 -23.38
N GLN A 398 -25.07 -18.06 -23.08
CA GLN A 398 -26.36 -18.43 -22.50
C GLN A 398 -26.31 -18.30 -20.97
N ILE A 399 -27.04 -17.33 -20.40
CA ILE A 399 -27.01 -17.00 -18.96
C ILE A 399 -27.17 -18.24 -18.05
N GLY A 400 -28.04 -19.18 -18.42
CA GLY A 400 -28.29 -20.42 -17.67
C GLY A 400 -27.10 -21.39 -17.59
N ASN A 401 -26.05 -21.17 -18.38
CA ASN A 401 -24.79 -21.93 -18.34
C ASN A 401 -23.98 -21.64 -17.06
N GLY A 402 -24.02 -20.39 -16.56
CA GLY A 402 -23.36 -20.00 -15.30
C GLY A 402 -21.85 -19.87 -15.36
N ARG A 403 -21.26 -19.71 -16.55
CA ARG A 403 -19.83 -19.41 -16.72
C ARG A 403 -19.66 -18.03 -17.36
N ALA A 404 -18.47 -17.47 -17.26
CA ALA A 404 -18.19 -16.06 -17.57
C ALA A 404 -19.22 -15.11 -16.90
N SER A 405 -19.50 -15.32 -15.61
CA SER A 405 -20.60 -14.66 -14.89
C SER A 405 -20.33 -14.43 -13.41
N ILE A 406 -21.02 -13.42 -12.86
CA ILE A 406 -21.02 -13.06 -11.44
C ILE A 406 -22.45 -13.10 -10.92
N LYS A 407 -22.66 -13.82 -9.81
CA LYS A 407 -23.96 -13.94 -9.15
C LYS A 407 -23.92 -13.47 -7.71
N VAL A 408 -25.08 -13.07 -7.20
CA VAL A 408 -25.32 -12.73 -5.81
C VAL A 408 -26.34 -13.70 -5.21
N PHE A 409 -26.11 -14.10 -3.97
CA PHE A 409 -26.92 -15.03 -3.20
C PHE A 409 -27.19 -14.44 -1.81
N ASP A 410 -28.40 -14.56 -1.27
CA ASP A 410 -28.58 -14.42 0.18
C ASP A 410 -28.03 -15.68 0.86
N TRP A 411 -26.90 -15.56 1.54
CA TRP A 411 -26.20 -16.71 2.12
C TRP A 411 -26.86 -17.23 3.41
N ASN A 412 -27.70 -16.43 4.06
CA ASN A 412 -28.50 -16.87 5.21
C ASN A 412 -29.69 -17.72 4.75
N ALA A 413 -30.36 -17.30 3.67
CA ALA A 413 -31.56 -17.95 3.13
C ALA A 413 -31.29 -19.27 2.37
N LEU A 414 -30.03 -19.64 2.13
CA LEU A 414 -29.72 -20.91 1.46
C LEU A 414 -30.12 -22.12 2.34
N PRO A 415 -30.44 -23.29 1.74
CA PRO A 415 -30.53 -24.56 2.44
C PRO A 415 -29.23 -24.97 3.15
N THR A 416 -29.33 -25.80 4.21
CA THR A 416 -28.16 -26.27 4.98
C THR A 416 -27.13 -27.01 4.13
N ASN A 417 -27.58 -27.74 3.11
CA ASN A 417 -26.74 -28.52 2.19
C ASN A 417 -26.15 -27.68 1.04
N GLY A 418 -26.49 -26.39 0.96
CA GLY A 418 -26.17 -25.51 -0.16
C GLY A 418 -27.02 -25.76 -1.41
N ILE A 419 -26.73 -25.05 -2.50
CA ILE A 419 -27.41 -25.13 -3.81
C ILE A 419 -26.42 -25.10 -4.98
N PRO A 420 -26.78 -25.58 -6.18
CA PRO A 420 -25.97 -25.39 -7.37
C PRO A 420 -25.88 -23.91 -7.77
N PHE A 421 -24.73 -23.45 -8.28
CA PHE A 421 -24.54 -22.07 -8.75
C PHE A 421 -25.57 -21.63 -9.81
N ASN A 422 -26.11 -22.58 -10.59
CA ASN A 422 -27.17 -22.34 -11.59
C ASN A 422 -28.61 -22.43 -11.05
N SER A 423 -28.79 -22.50 -9.73
CA SER A 423 -30.12 -22.42 -9.11
C SER A 423 -30.72 -21.01 -9.22
N THR A 424 -31.59 -20.81 -10.22
CA THR A 424 -32.29 -19.54 -10.49
C THR A 424 -33.16 -19.04 -9.34
N SER A 425 -33.57 -19.92 -8.41
CA SER A 425 -34.30 -19.57 -7.19
C SER A 425 -33.48 -18.85 -6.12
N TYR A 426 -32.15 -18.90 -6.20
CA TYR A 426 -31.25 -18.36 -5.16
C TYR A 426 -30.12 -17.48 -5.73
N GLY A 427 -29.53 -17.85 -6.86
CA GLY A 427 -28.42 -17.12 -7.49
C GLY A 427 -28.89 -16.11 -8.53
N GLN A 428 -29.00 -14.84 -8.15
CA GLN A 428 -29.34 -13.76 -9.07
C GLN A 428 -28.10 -13.29 -9.85
N VAL A 429 -28.23 -13.07 -11.15
CA VAL A 429 -27.10 -12.68 -12.03
C VAL A 429 -26.86 -11.17 -11.94
N MET A 430 -25.71 -10.77 -11.40
CA MET A 430 -25.25 -9.37 -11.45
C MET A 430 -24.78 -9.02 -12.87
N GLY A 431 -23.94 -9.89 -13.45
CA GLY A 431 -23.49 -9.77 -14.83
C GLY A 431 -23.03 -11.09 -15.42
N TYR A 432 -23.01 -11.16 -16.75
CA TYR A 432 -22.58 -12.29 -17.56
C TYR A 432 -21.92 -11.80 -18.85
N GLY A 433 -21.22 -12.68 -19.56
CA GLY A 433 -20.31 -12.23 -20.62
C GLY A 433 -19.13 -11.44 -20.05
N LEU A 434 -18.62 -11.94 -18.91
CA LEU A 434 -17.51 -11.42 -18.12
C LEU A 434 -16.44 -12.54 -18.06
N ARG A 435 -15.47 -12.52 -18.99
CA ARG A 435 -14.67 -13.71 -19.36
C ARG A 435 -14.12 -14.48 -18.15
N ASN A 436 -13.39 -13.75 -17.31
CA ASN A 436 -12.85 -14.24 -16.05
C ASN A 436 -12.60 -13.06 -15.13
N ASP A 437 -13.67 -12.59 -14.50
CA ASP A 437 -13.63 -11.51 -13.52
C ASP A 437 -13.22 -12.08 -12.16
N VAL A 438 -11.92 -12.01 -11.89
CA VAL A 438 -11.33 -12.57 -10.67
C VAL A 438 -11.33 -11.54 -9.54
N GLY A 439 -10.96 -10.30 -9.81
CA GLY A 439 -11.07 -9.24 -8.81
C GLY A 439 -12.49 -8.68 -8.72
N VAL A 440 -12.97 -8.49 -7.49
CA VAL A 440 -14.28 -7.90 -7.18
C VAL A 440 -14.14 -7.00 -5.96
N ALA A 441 -14.76 -5.82 -5.99
CA ALA A 441 -14.85 -4.93 -4.84
C ALA A 441 -16.23 -4.28 -4.72
N GLU A 442 -16.56 -3.81 -3.52
CA GLU A 442 -17.73 -2.99 -3.22
C GLU A 442 -17.27 -1.55 -2.92
N ASP A 443 -17.99 -0.56 -3.44
CA ASP A 443 -17.70 0.86 -3.20
C ASP A 443 -18.44 1.45 -1.96
N ARG A 444 -18.33 2.76 -1.74
CA ARG A 444 -18.92 3.42 -0.56
C ARG A 444 -20.45 3.59 -0.67
N ALA A 445 -21.03 3.42 -1.85
CA ALA A 445 -22.48 3.34 -2.08
C ALA A 445 -23.00 1.88 -1.99
N GLY A 446 -22.11 0.91 -1.79
CA GLY A 446 -22.40 -0.52 -1.80
C GLY A 446 -22.69 -1.08 -3.19
N LEU A 447 -22.13 -0.48 -4.24
CA LEU A 447 -22.21 -0.99 -5.60
C LEU A 447 -21.02 -1.93 -5.87
N ILE A 448 -21.27 -3.01 -6.60
CA ILE A 448 -20.25 -4.00 -6.96
C ILE A 448 -19.53 -3.61 -8.25
N TYR A 449 -18.22 -3.76 -8.25
CA TYR A 449 -17.30 -3.58 -9.37
C TYR A 449 -16.47 -4.85 -9.56
N SER A 450 -16.11 -5.16 -10.80
CA SER A 450 -15.32 -6.34 -11.16
C SER A 450 -14.28 -6.03 -12.23
N ILE A 451 -13.24 -6.87 -12.34
CA ILE A 451 -12.11 -6.65 -13.25
C ILE A 451 -11.79 -7.92 -14.06
N GLU A 452 -11.92 -7.83 -15.39
CA GLU A 452 -11.84 -8.97 -16.33
C GLU A 452 -10.38 -9.28 -16.74
N ASN A 453 -10.05 -10.57 -16.80
CA ASN A 453 -8.93 -11.11 -17.57
C ASN A 453 -9.45 -11.50 -18.97
N SER A 454 -9.14 -10.69 -19.98
CA SER A 454 -9.77 -10.73 -21.31
C SER A 454 -9.06 -11.69 -22.29
N LEU A 455 -9.35 -11.58 -23.59
CA LEU A 455 -9.07 -12.61 -24.60
C LEU A 455 -7.57 -12.88 -24.87
N ASP A 456 -7.16 -14.15 -24.78
CA ASP A 456 -5.85 -14.62 -25.28
C ASP A 456 -5.90 -14.79 -26.82
N ASN A 457 -4.80 -14.52 -27.53
CA ASN A 457 -4.65 -14.74 -28.98
C ASN A 457 -5.70 -14.04 -29.88
N ALA A 458 -6.03 -12.79 -29.55
CA ALA A 458 -6.98 -11.97 -30.28
C ALA A 458 -6.55 -11.67 -31.73
N TYR A 459 -7.49 -11.84 -32.67
CA TYR A 459 -7.32 -11.51 -34.09
C TYR A 459 -8.46 -10.66 -34.64
N ARG A 460 -8.25 -10.06 -35.82
CA ARG A 460 -9.28 -9.38 -36.62
C ARG A 460 -9.29 -9.95 -38.05
N MET A 461 -10.44 -10.39 -38.52
CA MET A 461 -10.63 -10.70 -39.94
C MET A 461 -10.70 -9.40 -40.76
N THR A 462 -9.73 -9.19 -41.64
CA THR A 462 -9.71 -8.08 -42.62
C THR A 462 -9.63 -8.69 -44.02
N ASN A 463 -10.57 -8.36 -44.91
CA ASN A 463 -10.60 -8.85 -46.31
C ASN A 463 -10.44 -10.38 -46.45
N GLY A 464 -11.03 -11.15 -45.53
CA GLY A 464 -10.94 -12.61 -45.48
C GLY A 464 -9.62 -13.18 -44.92
N GLN A 465 -8.66 -12.33 -44.54
CA GLN A 465 -7.41 -12.74 -43.88
C GLN A 465 -7.49 -12.51 -42.38
N GLN A 466 -6.88 -13.42 -41.60
CA GLN A 466 -6.75 -13.28 -40.15
C GLN A 466 -5.53 -12.41 -39.82
N ARG A 467 -5.75 -11.15 -39.42
CA ARG A 467 -4.70 -10.28 -38.87
C ARG A 467 -4.58 -10.54 -37.37
N ASP A 468 -3.38 -10.87 -36.91
CA ASP A 468 -3.06 -10.90 -35.48
C ASP A 468 -3.08 -9.47 -34.89
N VAL A 469 -3.73 -9.31 -33.74
CA VAL A 469 -3.76 -8.07 -32.95
C VAL A 469 -3.44 -8.30 -31.47
N HIS A 470 -3.08 -9.53 -31.07
CA HIS A 470 -3.06 -9.92 -29.66
C HIS A 470 -2.03 -9.15 -28.83
N ILE A 471 -0.91 -8.72 -29.42
CA ILE A 471 0.17 -8.05 -28.68
C ILE A 471 -0.32 -6.78 -27.97
N ASN A 472 -1.27 -6.03 -28.54
CA ASN A 472 -1.82 -4.82 -27.89
C ASN A 472 -3.35 -4.78 -27.81
N ASN A 473 -4.05 -5.91 -28.01
CA ASN A 473 -5.50 -6.01 -27.83
C ASN A 473 -5.93 -7.40 -27.32
N PRO A 474 -7.08 -7.50 -26.62
CA PRO A 474 -7.94 -6.41 -26.14
C PRO A 474 -7.41 -5.78 -24.84
N ALA A 475 -8.09 -4.72 -24.39
CA ALA A 475 -7.89 -4.18 -23.05
C ALA A 475 -8.33 -5.18 -21.96
N GLU A 476 -7.56 -5.25 -20.88
CA GLU A 476 -8.08 -5.65 -19.57
C GLU A 476 -8.98 -4.51 -19.05
N LYS A 477 -9.99 -4.78 -18.23
CA LYS A 477 -11.08 -3.78 -18.03
C LYS A 477 -11.86 -3.95 -16.72
N VAL A 478 -12.40 -2.83 -16.23
CA VAL A 478 -13.24 -2.75 -15.02
C VAL A 478 -14.70 -2.51 -15.40
N TYR A 479 -15.61 -3.30 -14.81
CA TYR A 479 -17.06 -3.09 -14.88
C TYR A 479 -17.61 -2.55 -13.57
N ARG A 480 -18.76 -1.85 -13.67
CA ARG A 480 -19.65 -1.55 -12.54
C ARG A 480 -20.94 -2.33 -12.72
N LEU A 481 -21.16 -3.31 -11.85
CA LEU A 481 -22.30 -4.23 -11.92
C LEU A 481 -23.56 -3.68 -11.22
N GLY A 482 -23.40 -2.69 -10.35
CA GLY A 482 -24.50 -2.02 -9.65
C GLY A 482 -24.78 -2.61 -8.26
N ASP A 483 -25.98 -2.35 -7.74
CA ASP A 483 -26.36 -2.74 -6.37
C ASP A 483 -26.61 -4.26 -6.27
N PRO A 484 -25.96 -4.99 -5.33
CA PRO A 484 -26.15 -6.43 -5.17
C PRO A 484 -27.56 -6.81 -4.71
N ALA A 485 -28.32 -5.91 -4.09
CA ALA A 485 -29.72 -6.13 -3.74
C ALA A 485 -30.69 -5.93 -4.93
N ASN A 486 -30.25 -5.30 -6.02
CA ASN A 486 -31.05 -5.10 -7.25
C ASN A 486 -30.23 -5.41 -8.52
N PRO A 487 -29.83 -6.67 -8.75
CA PRO A 487 -28.88 -7.04 -9.80
C PRO A 487 -29.48 -6.95 -11.21
N GLN A 488 -28.85 -6.16 -12.09
CA GLN A 488 -29.38 -5.77 -13.40
C GLN A 488 -29.02 -6.71 -14.57
N LYS A 489 -28.37 -7.86 -14.31
CA LYS A 489 -28.00 -8.87 -15.34
C LYS A 489 -27.17 -8.28 -16.49
N LEU A 490 -26.19 -7.42 -16.17
CA LEU A 490 -25.32 -6.72 -17.11
C LEU A 490 -24.67 -7.69 -18.10
N PHE A 491 -24.75 -7.39 -19.41
CA PHE A 491 -23.98 -8.14 -20.42
C PHE A 491 -22.66 -7.42 -20.72
N GLY A 492 -21.55 -8.07 -20.38
CA GLY A 492 -20.19 -7.54 -20.57
C GLY A 492 -19.64 -7.69 -21.99
N GLY A 493 -20.23 -8.55 -22.82
CA GLY A 493 -19.87 -8.70 -24.24
C GLY A 493 -19.15 -10.00 -24.63
N TYR A 494 -18.47 -10.66 -23.70
CA TYR A 494 -17.89 -11.99 -23.94
C TYR A 494 -19.01 -13.00 -24.26
N PRO A 495 -18.85 -13.95 -25.21
CA PRO A 495 -17.62 -14.36 -25.89
C PRO A 495 -17.35 -13.71 -27.26
N TYR A 496 -18.05 -12.62 -27.61
CA TYR A 496 -17.97 -12.03 -28.96
C TYR A 496 -17.34 -10.64 -29.02
N CYS A 497 -17.63 -9.80 -28.02
CA CYS A 497 -17.27 -8.38 -27.99
C CYS A 497 -16.08 -8.13 -27.08
N PHE A 498 -15.01 -7.55 -27.66
CA PHE A 498 -13.75 -7.29 -26.98
C PHE A 498 -13.39 -5.81 -27.08
N THR A 499 -12.72 -5.28 -26.06
CA THR A 499 -12.52 -3.82 -25.92
C THR A 499 -11.20 -3.39 -26.54
N VAL A 500 -11.22 -2.40 -27.43
CA VAL A 500 -10.03 -1.86 -28.09
C VAL A 500 -9.13 -1.16 -27.06
N TRP A 501 -7.88 -1.62 -26.96
CA TRP A 501 -6.80 -0.92 -26.28
C TRP A 501 -5.95 -0.13 -27.27
N GLU A 502 -5.51 -0.77 -28.37
CA GLU A 502 -4.72 -0.13 -29.41
C GLU A 502 -5.49 -0.06 -30.73
N ALA A 503 -5.79 1.17 -31.18
CA ALA A 503 -6.60 1.41 -32.36
C ALA A 503 -5.79 1.24 -33.66
N GLY A 504 -4.48 1.44 -33.62
CA GLY A 504 -3.59 1.22 -34.78
C GLY A 504 -3.46 -0.23 -35.24
N ASP A 505 -3.91 -1.18 -34.42
CA ASP A 505 -3.93 -2.61 -34.77
C ASP A 505 -5.07 -2.98 -35.75
N PHE A 506 -5.95 -2.03 -36.09
CA PHE A 506 -7.09 -2.25 -36.98
C PHE A 506 -6.93 -1.48 -38.30
N THR A 507 -7.40 -2.07 -39.40
CA THR A 507 -7.21 -1.54 -40.77
C THR A 507 -8.48 -1.53 -41.62
N ASP A 508 -9.51 -2.26 -41.20
CA ASP A 508 -10.82 -2.36 -41.85
C ASP A 508 -11.82 -1.30 -41.33
N LYS A 509 -11.63 -0.83 -40.09
CA LYS A 509 -12.47 0.18 -39.43
C LYS A 509 -11.60 1.04 -38.51
N SER A 510 -11.90 2.35 -38.46
CA SER A 510 -11.25 3.27 -37.52
C SER A 510 -11.95 3.19 -36.17
N PHE A 511 -11.23 2.75 -35.14
CA PHE A 511 -11.72 2.59 -33.77
C PHE A 511 -11.14 3.65 -32.82
N LYS A 512 -11.77 3.83 -31.66
CA LYS A 512 -11.19 4.55 -30.52
C LYS A 512 -10.85 3.58 -29.40
N VAL A 513 -9.97 4.01 -28.50
CA VAL A 513 -9.70 3.32 -27.24
C VAL A 513 -11.01 3.20 -26.45
N GLY A 514 -11.36 1.99 -26.01
CA GLY A 514 -12.64 1.71 -25.34
C GLY A 514 -13.83 1.47 -26.28
N ASP A 515 -13.62 1.31 -27.59
CA ASP A 515 -14.66 0.78 -28.50
C ASP A 515 -14.73 -0.74 -28.49
N TRP A 516 -15.84 -1.28 -28.99
CA TRP A 516 -16.01 -2.72 -29.22
C TRP A 516 -15.45 -3.13 -30.57
N PHE A 517 -14.66 -4.21 -30.57
CA PHE A 517 -14.37 -4.99 -31.78
C PHE A 517 -14.78 -6.45 -31.59
N VAL A 518 -15.16 -7.11 -32.68
CA VAL A 518 -15.29 -8.57 -32.76
C VAL A 518 -14.15 -9.17 -33.59
N GLN A 519 -13.85 -10.46 -33.41
CA GLN A 519 -12.79 -11.10 -34.20
C GLN A 519 -13.17 -11.31 -35.67
N ASN A 520 -14.45 -11.60 -35.96
CA ASN A 520 -14.98 -11.72 -37.33
C ASN A 520 -16.21 -10.82 -37.52
N PRO A 521 -16.08 -9.64 -38.18
CA PRO A 521 -17.17 -8.68 -38.32
C PRO A 521 -18.22 -9.04 -39.38
N THR A 522 -18.09 -10.19 -40.06
CA THR A 522 -19.01 -10.63 -41.12
C THR A 522 -20.14 -11.56 -40.64
N GLY A 523 -20.17 -11.91 -39.35
CA GLY A 523 -21.19 -12.77 -38.75
C GLY A 523 -22.37 -12.02 -38.12
N GLN A 524 -23.22 -12.75 -37.39
CA GLN A 524 -24.34 -12.20 -36.61
C GLN A 524 -23.90 -11.19 -35.55
N TYR A 525 -22.77 -11.45 -34.90
CA TYR A 525 -22.22 -10.62 -33.83
C TYR A 525 -21.15 -9.70 -34.43
N THR A 526 -21.57 -8.47 -34.77
CA THR A 526 -20.70 -7.42 -35.35
C THR A 526 -20.26 -6.40 -34.28
N ASP A 527 -19.30 -5.54 -34.60
CA ASP A 527 -18.90 -4.42 -33.73
C ASP A 527 -20.11 -3.55 -33.34
N ASP A 528 -21.04 -3.34 -34.28
CA ASP A 528 -22.19 -2.47 -34.08
C ASP A 528 -23.28 -3.19 -33.26
N TRP A 529 -23.44 -4.51 -33.44
CA TRP A 529 -24.22 -5.35 -32.52
C TRP A 529 -23.69 -5.25 -31.09
N CYS A 530 -22.36 -5.28 -30.90
CA CYS A 530 -21.74 -5.09 -29.59
C CYS A 530 -22.05 -3.71 -28.98
N ASN A 531 -22.00 -2.64 -29.77
CA ASN A 531 -22.37 -1.30 -29.32
C ASN A 531 -23.86 -1.15 -28.95
N THR A 532 -24.77 -1.95 -29.53
CA THR A 532 -26.19 -1.97 -29.14
C THR A 532 -26.48 -2.87 -27.93
N ASN A 533 -25.76 -3.99 -27.77
CA ASN A 533 -26.16 -5.06 -26.83
C ASN A 533 -25.25 -5.19 -25.60
N SER A 534 -24.01 -4.69 -25.63
CA SER A 534 -23.00 -4.90 -24.57
C SER A 534 -22.68 -3.61 -23.81
N VAL A 535 -22.75 -3.66 -22.48
CA VAL A 535 -22.43 -2.51 -21.61
C VAL A 535 -20.91 -2.30 -21.62
N LYS A 536 -20.44 -1.12 -22.02
CA LYS A 536 -19.00 -0.80 -22.00
C LYS A 536 -18.43 -0.80 -20.57
N PRO A 537 -17.14 -1.19 -20.39
CA PRO A 537 -16.44 -1.02 -19.12
C PRO A 537 -16.28 0.47 -18.75
N ILE A 538 -15.89 0.75 -17.51
CA ILE A 538 -15.67 2.11 -16.99
C ILE A 538 -14.20 2.52 -16.94
N ALA A 539 -13.27 1.55 -16.89
CA ALA A 539 -11.83 1.78 -16.94
C ALA A 539 -11.12 0.63 -17.66
N LEU A 540 -9.96 0.93 -18.25
CA LEU A 540 -9.10 0.01 -18.98
C LEU A 540 -7.74 -0.16 -18.29
N LEU A 541 -7.13 -1.32 -18.50
CA LEU A 541 -5.78 -1.67 -18.10
C LEU A 541 -5.06 -2.37 -19.28
N PRO A 542 -3.71 -2.41 -19.30
CA PRO A 542 -2.99 -2.89 -20.47
C PRO A 542 -3.26 -4.38 -20.77
N PRO A 543 -3.33 -4.78 -22.05
CA PRO A 543 -3.58 -6.15 -22.51
C PRO A 543 -2.75 -7.22 -21.80
N HIS A 544 -3.37 -8.34 -21.47
CA HIS A 544 -2.73 -9.50 -20.83
C HIS A 544 -2.07 -9.22 -19.48
N THR A 545 -2.29 -8.05 -18.84
CA THR A 545 -1.70 -7.77 -17.52
C THR A 545 -2.27 -8.65 -16.41
N ALA A 546 -3.36 -9.37 -16.67
CA ALA A 546 -3.97 -10.39 -15.83
C ALA A 546 -4.37 -9.88 -14.44
N PRO A 547 -5.39 -9.00 -14.34
CA PRO A 547 -5.83 -8.43 -13.07
C PRO A 547 -6.55 -9.48 -12.20
N LEU A 548 -6.03 -9.77 -11.00
CA LEU A 548 -6.55 -10.84 -10.14
C LEU A 548 -7.29 -10.36 -8.89
N ASP A 549 -7.06 -9.13 -8.44
CA ASP A 549 -7.84 -8.52 -7.37
C ASP A 549 -7.86 -6.99 -7.50
N MET A 550 -8.89 -6.36 -6.92
CA MET A 550 -9.04 -4.92 -6.83
C MET A 550 -9.59 -4.49 -5.46
N LYS A 551 -9.19 -3.30 -5.00
CA LYS A 551 -9.71 -2.68 -3.76
C LYS A 551 -9.76 -1.15 -3.91
N PHE A 552 -10.75 -0.50 -3.33
CA PHE A 552 -10.79 0.97 -3.26
C PHE A 552 -9.98 1.51 -2.08
N GLY A 553 -9.47 2.74 -2.24
CA GLY A 553 -8.82 3.48 -1.16
C GLY A 553 -9.77 3.78 0.01
N LEU A 554 -9.22 3.70 1.22
CA LEU A 554 -9.92 4.01 2.47
C LEU A 554 -9.72 5.49 2.86
N GLY A 555 -10.63 6.04 3.68
CA GLY A 555 -10.53 7.40 4.19
C GLY A 555 -10.58 8.46 3.07
N THR A 556 -9.57 9.32 3.00
CA THR A 556 -9.45 10.38 1.96
C THR A 556 -8.93 9.88 0.62
N ASP A 557 -8.43 8.65 0.54
CA ASP A 557 -7.94 8.06 -0.70
C ASP A 557 -9.14 7.65 -1.59
N SER A 558 -9.16 8.10 -2.85
CA SER A 558 -10.24 7.84 -3.80
C SER A 558 -9.83 7.00 -5.01
N ASN A 559 -8.67 6.35 -4.94
CA ASN A 559 -8.12 5.54 -6.02
C ASN A 559 -8.69 4.11 -5.99
N MET A 560 -8.73 3.45 -7.15
CA MET A 560 -8.98 2.00 -7.26
C MET A 560 -7.65 1.29 -7.50
N TYR A 561 -7.25 0.44 -6.57
CA TYR A 561 -6.02 -0.36 -6.64
C TYR A 561 -6.29 -1.70 -7.35
N ALA A 562 -5.34 -2.18 -8.16
CA ALA A 562 -5.44 -3.46 -8.88
C ALA A 562 -4.11 -4.23 -8.88
N SER A 563 -4.19 -5.56 -8.72
CA SER A 563 -3.04 -6.49 -8.76
C SER A 563 -2.92 -7.16 -10.13
N LEU A 564 -1.85 -6.86 -10.86
CA LEU A 564 -1.61 -7.32 -12.23
C LEU A 564 -0.60 -8.48 -12.21
N HIS A 565 -1.10 -9.72 -12.33
CA HIS A 565 -0.33 -10.95 -12.20
C HIS A 565 0.72 -11.14 -13.30
N GLY A 566 0.54 -10.47 -14.43
CA GLY A 566 1.50 -10.41 -15.53
C GLY A 566 1.24 -11.40 -16.66
N SER A 567 1.55 -10.97 -17.88
CA SER A 567 1.22 -11.67 -19.12
C SER A 567 2.03 -12.93 -19.35
N TRP A 568 1.35 -13.97 -19.83
CA TRP A 568 1.96 -15.10 -20.52
C TRP A 568 1.87 -14.92 -22.05
N ASN A 569 0.72 -14.48 -22.57
CA ASN A 569 0.41 -14.37 -23.99
C ASN A 569 0.82 -13.00 -24.61
N ARG A 570 2.04 -12.53 -24.34
CA ARG A 570 2.57 -11.29 -24.94
C ARG A 570 4.10 -11.29 -25.00
N GLN A 571 4.67 -10.70 -26.06
CA GLN A 571 6.09 -10.39 -26.16
C GLN A 571 6.32 -8.90 -26.54
N PRO A 572 7.11 -8.13 -25.78
CA PRO A 572 7.64 -8.47 -24.45
C PRO A 572 6.51 -8.59 -23.40
N PRO A 573 6.73 -9.34 -22.30
CA PRO A 573 5.75 -9.44 -21.21
C PRO A 573 5.46 -8.08 -20.56
N GLN A 574 4.25 -7.93 -20.01
CA GLN A 574 3.82 -6.76 -19.23
C GLN A 574 2.92 -7.13 -18.05
N GLY A 575 2.69 -6.22 -17.12
CA GLY A 575 2.05 -6.46 -15.83
C GLY A 575 3.09 -6.71 -14.74
N TYR A 576 2.94 -7.80 -13.97
CA TYR A 576 3.87 -8.14 -12.88
C TYR A 576 4.02 -7.00 -11.85
N LYS A 577 2.90 -6.34 -11.53
CA LYS A 577 2.87 -5.07 -10.79
C LYS A 577 1.55 -4.84 -10.06
N VAL A 578 1.53 -3.97 -9.05
CA VAL A 578 0.29 -3.38 -8.53
C VAL A 578 0.17 -1.98 -9.13
N THR A 579 -1.03 -1.59 -9.54
CA THR A 579 -1.34 -0.24 -10.03
C THR A 579 -2.46 0.40 -9.21
N TYR A 580 -2.70 1.69 -9.42
CA TYR A 580 -3.97 2.32 -9.10
C TYR A 580 -4.49 3.19 -10.24
N THR A 581 -5.82 3.24 -10.37
CA THR A 581 -6.54 4.15 -11.27
C THR A 581 -7.09 5.32 -10.45
N PRO A 582 -6.72 6.58 -10.78
CA PRO A 582 -7.30 7.76 -10.14
C PRO A 582 -8.82 7.84 -10.31
N GLY A 583 -9.51 8.09 -9.20
CA GLY A 583 -10.96 8.15 -9.15
C GLY A 583 -11.51 9.15 -8.15
N ARG A 584 -12.83 9.24 -8.10
CA ARG A 584 -13.61 10.11 -7.21
C ARG A 584 -14.85 9.34 -6.73
N PHE A 585 -15.29 9.68 -5.52
CA PHE A 585 -16.58 9.25 -4.99
C PHE A 585 -17.62 10.36 -5.15
N SER A 586 -18.86 10.00 -5.47
CA SER A 586 -20.01 10.91 -5.40
C SER A 586 -20.40 11.22 -3.95
N ALA A 587 -21.34 12.14 -3.75
CA ALA A 587 -21.95 12.39 -2.44
C ALA A 587 -22.73 11.17 -1.87
N SER A 588 -23.14 10.22 -2.71
CA SER A 588 -23.75 8.95 -2.31
C SER A 588 -22.73 7.82 -2.08
N GLY A 589 -21.43 8.06 -2.34
CA GLY A 589 -20.36 7.07 -2.24
C GLY A 589 -20.11 6.25 -3.52
N GLU A 590 -20.72 6.62 -4.65
CA GLU A 590 -20.54 5.93 -5.94
C GLU A 590 -19.17 6.25 -6.54
N TRP A 591 -18.38 5.24 -6.90
CA TRP A 591 -17.05 5.44 -7.49
C TRP A 591 -17.08 5.63 -9.02
N SER A 592 -16.25 6.56 -9.51
CA SER A 592 -15.92 6.69 -10.93
C SER A 592 -14.46 7.13 -11.14
N PRO A 593 -13.81 6.76 -12.26
CA PRO A 593 -12.51 7.30 -12.63
C PRO A 593 -12.55 8.84 -12.77
N THR A 594 -11.42 9.51 -12.60
CA THR A 594 -11.36 10.98 -12.78
C THR A 594 -11.57 11.39 -14.23
N VAL A 595 -11.07 10.60 -15.18
CA VAL A 595 -11.13 10.79 -16.64
C VAL A 595 -12.23 9.92 -17.29
N ASP A 596 -12.38 10.04 -18.61
CA ASP A 596 -13.24 9.15 -19.41
C ASP A 596 -12.56 7.79 -19.68
N LEU A 597 -13.32 6.87 -20.30
CA LEU A 597 -12.84 5.51 -20.57
C LEU A 597 -11.53 5.50 -21.38
N ALA A 598 -11.42 6.35 -22.40
CA ALA A 598 -10.22 6.43 -23.24
C ALA A 598 -9.01 6.97 -22.45
N GLY A 599 -9.21 8.00 -21.61
CA GLY A 599 -8.18 8.56 -20.74
C GLY A 599 -7.62 7.58 -19.71
N THR A 600 -8.35 6.51 -19.34
CA THR A 600 -7.81 5.51 -18.39
C THR A 600 -6.58 4.78 -18.92
N LYS A 601 -6.40 4.67 -20.25
CA LYS A 601 -5.21 4.08 -20.90
C LYS A 601 -3.89 4.77 -20.52
N SER A 602 -3.91 6.04 -20.12
CA SER A 602 -2.71 6.85 -19.85
C SER A 602 -2.65 7.47 -18.44
N THR A 603 -3.59 7.13 -17.55
CA THR A 603 -3.73 7.77 -16.23
C THR A 603 -3.68 6.82 -15.04
N TYR A 604 -3.64 5.49 -15.26
CA TYR A 604 -3.25 4.57 -14.19
C TYR A 604 -1.77 4.78 -13.79
N VAL A 605 -1.44 4.47 -12.55
CA VAL A 605 -0.09 4.66 -11.99
C VAL A 605 0.43 3.36 -11.41
N ASP A 606 1.67 3.02 -11.74
CA ASP A 606 2.41 1.89 -11.15
C ASP A 606 2.70 2.16 -9.67
N LEU A 607 2.20 1.30 -8.77
CA LEU A 607 2.37 1.38 -7.31
C LEU A 607 3.50 0.49 -6.80
N LEU A 608 3.65 -0.72 -7.37
CA LEU A 608 4.66 -1.71 -7.00
C LEU A 608 5.11 -2.45 -8.26
N THR A 609 6.39 -2.41 -8.59
CA THR A 609 6.96 -3.04 -9.78
C THR A 609 8.16 -3.91 -9.46
N ASN A 610 8.48 -4.84 -10.37
CA ASN A 610 9.73 -5.61 -10.32
C ASN A 610 10.89 -4.79 -10.91
N ASN A 611 12.00 -4.62 -10.18
CA ASN A 611 13.11 -3.72 -10.56
C ASN A 611 13.77 -4.05 -11.90
N ARG A 612 13.61 -5.29 -12.38
CA ARG A 612 14.15 -5.74 -13.67
C ARG A 612 13.32 -5.31 -14.89
N GLY A 613 12.23 -4.58 -14.67
CA GLY A 613 11.23 -4.26 -15.68
C GLY A 613 10.33 -5.46 -16.00
N GLU A 614 9.08 -5.18 -16.36
CA GLU A 614 8.08 -6.21 -16.66
C GLU A 614 8.46 -7.09 -17.87
N GLY A 615 9.13 -6.52 -18.88
CA GLY A 615 9.69 -7.29 -19.99
C GLY A 615 10.77 -8.31 -19.60
N GLY A 616 11.38 -8.16 -18.42
CA GLY A 616 12.34 -9.12 -17.87
C GLY A 616 11.70 -10.35 -17.20
N CYS A 617 10.38 -10.34 -16.97
CA CYS A 617 9.69 -11.31 -16.14
C CYS A 617 9.50 -12.70 -16.77
N ALA A 618 9.86 -12.89 -18.06
CA ALA A 618 9.92 -14.22 -18.69
C ALA A 618 10.86 -15.22 -17.98
N SER A 619 11.77 -14.72 -17.13
CA SER A 619 12.65 -15.53 -16.27
C SER A 619 12.36 -15.34 -14.77
N GLY A 620 11.09 -15.11 -14.41
CA GLY A 620 10.63 -14.99 -13.03
C GLY A 620 10.54 -13.55 -12.51
N CYS A 621 9.47 -13.28 -11.77
CA CYS A 621 9.14 -12.03 -11.08
C CYS A 621 8.16 -12.32 -9.94
N PHE A 622 7.98 -11.37 -9.02
CA PHE A 622 6.84 -11.34 -8.12
C PHE A 622 5.55 -11.16 -8.94
N ARG A 623 4.50 -11.93 -8.65
CA ARG A 623 3.24 -11.96 -9.41
C ARG A 623 2.05 -11.63 -8.49
N PRO A 624 1.64 -10.35 -8.39
CA PRO A 624 0.56 -9.93 -7.49
C PRO A 624 -0.75 -10.70 -7.70
N VAL A 625 -1.36 -11.18 -6.61
CA VAL A 625 -2.66 -11.88 -6.63
C VAL A 625 -3.72 -11.13 -5.83
N GLY A 626 -3.71 -11.23 -4.50
CA GLY A 626 -4.74 -10.68 -3.62
C GLY A 626 -4.30 -9.37 -2.98
N LEU A 627 -5.27 -8.50 -2.68
CA LEU A 627 -5.09 -7.18 -2.09
C LEU A 627 -5.98 -7.00 -0.86
N VAL A 628 -5.41 -6.59 0.28
CA VAL A 628 -6.20 -6.17 1.44
C VAL A 628 -5.56 -4.97 2.17
N PHE A 629 -6.37 -3.94 2.41
CA PHE A 629 -5.99 -2.83 3.29
C PHE A 629 -6.18 -3.21 4.76
N ASN A 630 -5.30 -2.74 5.64
CA ASN A 630 -5.61 -2.73 7.06
C ASN A 630 -6.72 -1.69 7.38
N PRO A 631 -7.42 -1.79 8.52
CA PRO A 631 -8.56 -0.91 8.83
C PRO A 631 -8.27 0.60 8.80
N THR A 632 -7.01 1.02 8.94
CA THR A 632 -6.61 2.44 8.85
C THR A 632 -6.29 2.92 7.43
N GLY A 633 -6.12 2.03 6.45
CA GLY A 633 -5.75 2.36 5.06
C GLY A 633 -4.28 2.74 4.84
N GLU A 634 -3.44 2.56 5.85
CA GLU A 634 -1.99 2.88 5.84
C GLU A 634 -1.14 1.76 5.24
N ASN A 635 -1.62 0.51 5.33
CA ASN A 635 -0.93 -0.70 4.89
C ASN A 635 -1.82 -1.46 3.89
N LEU A 636 -1.29 -1.74 2.70
CA LEU A 636 -1.89 -2.59 1.67
C LEU A 636 -1.05 -3.86 1.51
N TYR A 637 -1.60 -5.01 1.86
CA TYR A 637 -0.94 -6.30 1.72
C TYR A 637 -1.16 -6.85 0.31
N VAL A 638 -0.14 -7.53 -0.22
CA VAL A 638 -0.10 -8.07 -1.58
C VAL A 638 0.50 -9.48 -1.55
N SER A 639 -0.26 -10.50 -1.96
CA SER A 639 0.26 -11.86 -2.12
C SER A 639 0.90 -12.09 -3.49
N SER A 640 1.84 -13.02 -3.58
CA SER A 640 2.41 -13.54 -4.84
C SER A 640 2.49 -15.05 -4.79
N ASP A 641 1.69 -15.71 -5.63
CA ASP A 641 1.50 -17.16 -5.56
C ASP A 641 2.69 -17.96 -6.09
N THR A 642 3.34 -17.51 -7.17
CA THR A 642 4.48 -18.22 -7.77
C THR A 642 5.80 -18.05 -7.01
N SER A 643 5.92 -17.04 -6.15
CA SER A 643 7.08 -16.91 -5.23
C SER A 643 6.80 -17.39 -3.80
N GLY A 644 5.53 -17.64 -3.46
CA GLY A 644 5.16 -18.12 -2.12
C GLY A 644 5.22 -17.02 -1.06
N GLU A 645 4.85 -15.78 -1.39
CA GLU A 645 5.13 -14.59 -0.58
C GLU A 645 3.89 -13.75 -0.27
N VAL A 646 3.97 -12.96 0.81
CA VAL A 646 3.17 -11.76 1.01
C VAL A 646 4.09 -10.60 1.37
N VAL A 647 3.88 -9.46 0.72
CA VAL A 647 4.52 -8.18 1.05
C VAL A 647 3.46 -7.19 1.53
N MET A 648 3.90 -6.22 2.35
CA MET A 648 3.12 -5.07 2.77
C MET A 648 3.65 -3.83 2.04
N LEU A 649 2.78 -3.14 1.31
CA LEU A 649 2.97 -1.77 0.88
C LEU A 649 2.51 -0.84 1.99
N LYS A 650 3.45 -0.11 2.59
CA LYS A 650 3.20 0.80 3.71
C LYS A 650 3.40 2.24 3.27
N ARG A 651 2.44 3.13 3.56
CA ARG A 651 2.60 4.57 3.29
C ARG A 651 3.76 5.14 4.10
N ASN A 652 4.50 6.06 3.52
CA ASN A 652 5.50 6.87 4.21
C ASN A 652 4.79 7.99 4.98
N ALA A 653 5.37 8.48 6.07
CA ALA A 653 4.69 9.40 6.98
C ALA A 653 4.43 10.77 6.31
N GLY A 654 3.17 11.20 6.32
CA GLY A 654 2.72 12.45 5.70
C GLY A 654 1.20 12.43 5.45
N PRO A 655 0.61 13.56 4.99
CA PRO A 655 -0.77 13.58 4.54
C PRO A 655 -0.95 12.70 3.30
N VAL A 656 -2.13 12.08 3.16
CA VAL A 656 -2.50 11.35 1.92
C VAL A 656 -2.67 12.36 0.79
N TYR A 657 -1.58 12.60 0.05
CA TYR A 657 -1.64 13.32 -1.22
C TYR A 657 -2.38 12.46 -2.24
N ASN A 658 -3.42 13.01 -2.86
CA ASN A 658 -4.27 12.29 -3.80
C ASN A 658 -4.00 12.80 -5.23
N PRO A 659 -3.16 12.10 -6.04
CA PRO A 659 -2.68 12.57 -7.34
C PRO A 659 -3.76 12.39 -8.42
N GLY A 660 -4.86 13.12 -8.26
CA GLY A 660 -6.00 13.18 -9.18
C GLY A 660 -6.82 14.47 -9.06
N GLY A 661 -6.54 15.31 -8.06
CA GLY A 661 -7.10 16.65 -7.94
C GLY A 661 -6.47 17.61 -8.96
N GLY A 662 -7.06 17.70 -10.16
CA GLY A 662 -6.77 18.79 -11.10
C GLY A 662 -7.15 20.16 -10.52
N PRO A 663 -6.67 21.28 -11.10
CA PRO A 663 -6.87 22.61 -10.52
C PRO A 663 -8.35 22.95 -10.37
N VAL A 664 -8.80 23.14 -9.12
CA VAL A 664 -10.12 23.70 -8.83
C VAL A 664 -10.09 25.17 -9.22
N THR A 665 -10.65 25.51 -10.37
CA THR A 665 -10.73 26.89 -10.85
C THR A 665 -11.63 27.70 -9.92
N THR A 666 -11.05 28.67 -9.21
CA THR A 666 -11.78 29.51 -8.26
C THR A 666 -12.79 30.41 -8.97
N ILE A 667 -14.07 30.06 -8.93
CA ILE A 667 -15.15 30.91 -9.46
C ILE A 667 -15.59 31.86 -8.35
N THR A 668 -15.17 33.12 -8.44
CA THR A 668 -15.53 34.17 -7.47
C THR A 668 -16.97 34.63 -7.69
N SER A 669 -17.84 34.46 -6.69
CA SER A 669 -19.18 35.08 -6.65
C SER A 669 -19.34 35.96 -5.42
N THR A 670 -19.43 37.28 -5.64
CA THR A 670 -19.51 38.32 -4.61
C THR A 670 -20.80 38.21 -3.78
N PRO A 671 -20.77 38.39 -2.44
CA PRO A 671 -21.98 38.41 -1.62
C PRO A 671 -22.79 39.71 -1.81
N THR A 672 -24.09 39.66 -1.55
CA THR A 672 -24.96 40.86 -1.46
C THR A 672 -26.03 40.65 -0.39
N THR A 673 -26.10 41.58 0.56
CA THR A 673 -27.09 41.72 1.65
C THR A 673 -28.48 42.07 1.05
N THR A 674 -29.67 41.88 1.64
CA THR A 674 -30.17 41.94 3.03
C THR A 674 -31.50 41.12 3.06
N THR A 675 -32.26 40.83 4.13
CA THR A 675 -32.48 41.46 5.45
C THR A 675 -32.93 40.41 6.48
N THR A 676 -32.86 40.72 7.78
CA THR A 676 -33.60 40.00 8.83
C THR A 676 -34.06 41.01 9.90
N THR A 677 -35.32 40.93 10.33
CA THR A 677 -35.91 41.90 11.27
C THR A 677 -35.98 41.31 12.68
N THR A 678 -35.49 42.06 13.66
CA THR A 678 -35.40 41.64 15.07
C THR A 678 -36.60 42.12 15.89
N THR A 679 -37.10 41.27 16.79
CA THR A 679 -37.86 41.70 17.99
C THR A 679 -37.50 40.80 19.18
N THR A 680 -37.41 41.38 20.39
CA THR A 680 -36.81 40.75 21.59
C THR A 680 -37.81 40.71 22.77
N THR A 681 -37.44 40.02 23.86
CA THR A 681 -38.13 39.95 25.18
C THR A 681 -39.42 39.10 25.19
N THR A 682 -39.82 38.40 26.27
CA THR A 682 -39.34 38.39 27.68
C THR A 682 -39.27 36.96 28.25
N THR A 683 -38.32 36.70 29.15
CA THR A 683 -38.21 35.44 29.91
C THR A 683 -39.23 35.37 31.05
N THR A 684 -40.02 34.29 31.11
CA THR A 684 -40.79 33.90 32.31
C THR A 684 -40.88 32.37 32.39
N THR A 685 -40.75 31.79 33.59
CA THR A 685 -40.72 30.35 33.81
C THR A 685 -42.10 29.76 34.17
N THR A 686 -42.57 28.80 33.38
CA THR A 686 -43.69 27.92 33.80
C THR A 686 -43.53 26.50 33.25
N THR A 687 -43.36 25.55 34.18
CA THR A 687 -43.84 24.15 34.16
C THR A 687 -43.97 23.41 32.83
N THR A 688 -43.14 22.38 32.64
CA THR A 688 -43.31 21.35 31.61
C THR A 688 -44.64 20.60 31.77
N GLN A 689 -45.43 20.55 30.69
CA GLN A 689 -46.59 19.65 30.59
C GLN A 689 -46.10 18.19 30.41
N PRO A 690 -46.82 17.17 30.93
CA PRO A 690 -46.35 15.78 30.82
C PRO A 690 -46.23 15.31 29.37
N ALA A 691 -45.24 14.47 29.09
CA ALA A 691 -45.24 13.67 27.88
C ALA A 691 -46.51 12.80 27.83
N GLY A 692 -47.16 12.72 26.67
CA GLY A 692 -48.28 11.81 26.46
C GLY A 692 -47.86 10.36 26.76
N PRO A 693 -48.80 9.50 27.20
CA PRO A 693 -48.47 8.12 27.59
C PRO A 693 -47.77 7.41 26.44
N ALA A 694 -46.56 6.91 26.69
CA ALA A 694 -45.87 6.04 25.73
C ALA A 694 -46.61 4.71 25.61
N GLN A 695 -46.48 4.06 24.45
CA GLN A 695 -46.98 2.70 24.29
C GLN A 695 -46.22 1.72 25.19
N THR A 696 -46.81 0.55 25.37
CA THR A 696 -46.12 -0.65 25.82
C THR A 696 -45.22 -1.23 24.72
N LEU A 697 -44.22 -2.02 25.11
CA LEU A 697 -43.49 -2.86 24.15
C LEU A 697 -44.48 -3.85 23.51
N TYR A 698 -44.42 -4.00 22.18
CA TYR A 698 -45.38 -4.71 21.34
C TYR A 698 -46.79 -4.09 21.25
N GLY A 699 -47.02 -2.89 21.80
CA GLY A 699 -48.26 -2.13 21.61
C GLY A 699 -48.36 -1.46 20.22
N GLN A 700 -49.58 -1.17 19.77
CA GLN A 700 -49.82 -0.43 18.53
C GLN A 700 -49.43 1.05 18.69
N CYS A 701 -48.62 1.56 17.76
CA CYS A 701 -48.06 2.91 17.75
C CYS A 701 -48.36 3.71 16.47
N GLY A 702 -49.16 3.17 15.56
CA GLY A 702 -49.50 3.83 14.30
C GLY A 702 -50.39 2.99 13.39
N GLY A 703 -50.65 3.52 12.20
CA GLY A 703 -51.57 2.97 11.21
C GLY A 703 -52.77 3.89 10.93
N THR A 704 -53.32 3.81 9.72
CA THR A 704 -54.51 4.59 9.31
C THR A 704 -55.68 4.32 10.24
N GLY A 705 -56.14 5.35 10.94
CA GLY A 705 -57.24 5.29 11.92
C GLY A 705 -56.80 5.10 13.38
N TRP A 706 -55.50 4.92 13.66
CA TRP A 706 -55.00 4.83 15.04
C TRP A 706 -55.04 6.20 15.74
N SER A 707 -55.68 6.26 16.91
CA SER A 707 -55.84 7.46 17.74
C SER A 707 -55.16 7.36 19.12
N GLY A 708 -54.50 6.24 19.41
CA GLY A 708 -53.77 6.02 20.65
C GLY A 708 -52.31 6.53 20.61
N PRO A 709 -51.49 6.20 21.64
CA PRO A 709 -50.08 6.55 21.70
C PRO A 709 -49.30 6.21 20.43
N THR A 710 -48.41 7.11 20.00
CA THR A 710 -47.49 6.90 18.87
C THR A 710 -46.02 6.81 19.28
N ALA A 711 -45.67 7.29 20.48
CA ALA A 711 -44.34 7.18 21.05
C ALA A 711 -44.11 5.80 21.69
N CYS A 712 -43.01 5.13 21.34
CA CYS A 712 -42.59 3.86 21.93
C CYS A 712 -41.71 4.07 23.18
N PRO A 713 -41.56 3.05 24.05
CA PRO A 713 -40.64 3.14 25.19
C PRO A 713 -39.18 3.27 24.72
N ALA A 714 -38.30 3.77 25.59
CA ALA A 714 -36.97 4.26 25.19
C ALA A 714 -36.06 3.21 24.50
N ASN A 715 -36.25 1.92 24.78
CA ASN A 715 -35.53 0.79 24.17
C ASN A 715 -36.21 0.23 22.90
N ALA A 716 -37.22 0.91 22.36
CA ALA A 716 -38.04 0.47 21.24
C ALA A 716 -38.13 1.54 20.12
N VAL A 717 -38.72 1.13 19.01
CA VAL A 717 -39.03 1.96 17.83
C VAL A 717 -40.40 1.56 17.26
N CYS A 718 -41.13 2.52 16.70
CA CYS A 718 -42.41 2.24 16.04
C CYS A 718 -42.16 1.73 14.61
N SER A 719 -42.35 0.43 14.38
CA SER A 719 -42.18 -0.20 13.08
C SER A 719 -43.52 -0.39 12.38
N VAL A 720 -43.61 -0.02 11.10
CA VAL A 720 -44.84 -0.18 10.31
C VAL A 720 -44.96 -1.63 9.85
N ILE A 721 -46.04 -2.32 10.22
CA ILE A 721 -46.31 -3.70 9.78
C ILE A 721 -47.20 -3.70 8.54
N ASN A 722 -48.19 -2.81 8.49
CA ASN A 722 -48.98 -2.52 7.30
C ASN A 722 -49.64 -1.12 7.41
N SER A 723 -50.36 -0.70 6.36
CA SER A 723 -51.04 0.60 6.27
C SER A 723 -51.93 0.95 7.47
N TYR A 724 -52.51 -0.04 8.15
CA TYR A 724 -53.44 0.12 9.26
C TYR A 724 -52.83 -0.22 10.63
N TYR A 725 -51.58 -0.67 10.68
CA TYR A 725 -50.95 -1.13 11.92
C TYR A 725 -49.43 -0.95 11.95
N SER A 726 -48.94 -0.19 12.94
CA SER A 726 -47.54 -0.09 13.33
C SER A 726 -47.37 -0.51 14.79
N GLN A 727 -46.25 -1.16 15.14
CA GLN A 727 -46.02 -1.75 16.47
C GLN A 727 -44.68 -1.30 17.08
N CYS A 728 -44.65 -1.09 18.39
CA CYS A 728 -43.41 -0.85 19.12
C CYS A 728 -42.61 -2.14 19.26
N ILE A 729 -41.47 -2.25 18.56
CA ILE A 729 -40.53 -3.37 18.67
C ILE A 729 -39.21 -2.91 19.29
N PRO A 730 -38.41 -3.79 19.92
CA PRO A 730 -37.08 -3.45 20.42
C PRO A 730 -36.18 -2.84 19.31
N ARG A 731 -35.23 -2.00 19.73
CA ARG A 731 -34.15 -1.49 18.86
C ARG A 731 -33.05 -2.53 18.65
#